data_AF-A0A4Y2JPI9-F1
#
_entry.id   AF-A0A4Y2JPI9-F1
#
_cell.length_a   1.000
_cell.length_b   1.000
_cell.length_c   1.000
_cell.angle_alpha   90.00
_cell.angle_beta   90.00
_cell.angle_gamma   90.00
#
_symmetry.space_group_name_H-M   'P 1'
#
loop_
_entity.id
_entity.type
_entity.pdbx_description
1 polymer ?
#
loop_
_entity_poly.entity_id
_entity_poly.type
_entity_poly.pdbx_seq_one_letter_code
_entity_poly.pdbx_strand_id
1 'polypeptide(L)'
;MDVTFFPSLAHVTIMGYALSIVKNRHIKKLVGEFEVFDQNHFGWTYAIDQEQWKFLDGTAAIVFSKIIQPMHKGLQDRVVGVVRPICVEIQKWMDDHRYIEITDTDIEDSLYWSQEGLIDREKTAKELVRNENLSIQNRFELACNYCFMNYVESLWNFMSESEKRRYSGKHIQNSSIIDFWTKWLTAGARKDLLLSPDRDFDQLCFNAYYTNSVALRYFLQLLTTEDKEEYLTKIAKEKYLIPRVMRFCLLEMDSNQKAEMFKKTPFKTLKCFLDFPWQNSFLLMALHMWSYLRETDFVHLIYFIIYEKIIPEWKDYNYMELLTEFWIQSPNHFKKYVNNQDIFEVLNFIVGQMIDQVISSDCNALLLTFLSNLQSWGASRLSLLRVYRAAILSKIDYGCTIYGSARQSVLQKLNTIHHSALRLCSGAFRTSPVESLYVECHEPSLEHRRQMLTLHYFSKILTNPNHPYFNYKQSRFLQRLQDARPSVVPSFFTRAAGFLHDFNLDTAQLLPNPVILLTPWIPHGLKFLNPFENYDKTNTASDIYLQLFAHHRELYHHFIPVFTDGSKTTTQTSFACVFINSTLSFQLHPSCSIFTAEIRAILHSLSEISNYPADNYIIYSDSLSVLQALSSLHRHSHPLAFSILDLHDRLVCKGFSILLCWVPSHVGISGNEIADIAAKNASAVLDNSTPLQDFKRYINLALHSRWENHWNSQSMNKLRSIKPVVETWPTLTNRKADTIITRLRVGHTRYTHRHLLMGEQAPMCTQCNCIMSVLHILAECPNFNSLRLRYFQSSSISSTDLLGKIPHVHLLPFLKSIGFYPLI
;
A
#
# COMPACT_ATOMS: atom_id res chain seq x y z
N MET A 1 7.30 17.20 -19.52
CA MET A 1 7.70 15.87 -18.99
C MET A 1 8.91 15.40 -19.76
N ASP A 2 10.02 15.14 -19.08
CA ASP A 2 11.19 14.50 -19.68
C ASP A 2 10.94 12.99 -19.77
N VAL A 3 10.91 12.48 -21.00
CA VAL A 3 10.74 11.05 -21.31
C VAL A 3 12.11 10.34 -21.40
N THR A 4 13.16 11.03 -20.99
CA THR A 4 14.54 10.56 -21.07
C THR A 4 14.86 9.56 -19.97
N PHE A 5 15.28 8.36 -20.35
CA PHE A 5 15.81 7.38 -19.41
C PHE A 5 17.26 7.71 -19.12
N PHE A 6 17.57 7.95 -17.85
CA PHE A 6 18.93 8.13 -17.37
C PHE A 6 19.36 6.83 -16.64
N PRO A 7 20.23 6.00 -17.24
CA PRO A 7 20.64 4.74 -16.63
C PRO A 7 21.42 5.00 -15.34
N SER A 8 21.08 4.29 -14.27
CA SER A 8 21.87 4.30 -13.04
C SER A 8 23.25 3.68 -13.25
N LEU A 9 24.24 4.04 -12.43
CA LEU A 9 25.57 3.42 -12.46
C LEU A 9 25.49 1.88 -12.31
N ALA A 10 24.53 1.40 -11.51
CA ALA A 10 24.25 -0.02 -11.37
C ALA A 10 23.75 -0.66 -12.67
N HIS A 11 22.87 0.03 -13.41
CA HIS A 11 22.39 -0.42 -14.73
C HIS A 11 23.54 -0.51 -15.73
N VAL A 12 24.36 0.53 -15.83
CA VAL A 12 25.53 0.56 -16.73
C VAL A 12 26.49 -0.60 -16.42
N THR A 13 26.74 -0.87 -15.14
CA THR A 13 27.59 -1.98 -14.70
C THR A 13 26.99 -3.35 -15.05
N ILE A 14 25.69 -3.53 -14.80
CA ILE A 14 24.95 -4.76 -15.15
C ILE A 14 25.01 -5.00 -16.66
N MET A 15 24.82 -3.97 -17.47
CA MET A 15 24.91 -4.04 -18.92
C MET A 15 26.30 -4.43 -19.40
N GLY A 16 27.37 -3.88 -18.81
CA GLY A 16 28.74 -4.26 -19.15
C GLY A 16 29.01 -5.77 -18.97
N TYR A 17 28.52 -6.35 -17.87
CA TYR A 17 28.62 -7.79 -17.64
C TYR A 17 27.75 -8.61 -18.58
N ALA A 18 26.51 -8.18 -18.81
CA ALA A 18 25.58 -8.87 -19.69
C ALA A 18 26.09 -8.93 -21.14
N LEU A 19 26.65 -7.83 -21.66
CA LEU A 19 27.27 -7.78 -22.98
C LEU A 19 28.48 -8.72 -23.08
N SER A 20 29.26 -8.83 -22.00
CA SER A 20 30.40 -9.77 -21.94
C SER A 20 29.94 -11.23 -22.01
N ILE A 21 28.79 -11.56 -21.40
CA ILE A 21 28.17 -12.89 -21.48
C ILE A 21 27.68 -13.17 -22.90
N VAL A 22 26.97 -12.23 -23.53
CA VAL A 22 26.40 -12.41 -24.88
C VAL A 22 27.48 -12.59 -25.94
N LYS A 23 28.68 -12.02 -25.75
CA LYS A 23 29.83 -12.25 -26.62
C LYS A 23 30.38 -13.69 -26.57
N ASN A 24 29.99 -14.50 -25.59
CA ASN A 24 30.43 -15.88 -25.46
C ASN A 24 29.90 -16.76 -26.61
N ARG A 25 30.79 -17.54 -27.25
CA ARG A 25 30.45 -18.40 -28.40
C ARG A 25 29.31 -19.38 -28.13
N HIS A 26 29.17 -19.89 -26.91
CA HIS A 26 28.08 -20.82 -26.56
C HIS A 26 26.72 -20.12 -26.52
N ILE A 27 26.68 -18.90 -25.98
CA ILE A 27 25.46 -18.07 -25.94
C ILE A 27 25.06 -17.69 -27.37
N LYS A 28 26.02 -17.28 -28.21
CA LYS A 28 25.78 -16.96 -29.63
C LYS A 28 25.17 -18.13 -30.40
N LYS A 29 25.77 -19.32 -30.27
CA LYS A 29 25.27 -20.52 -30.96
C LYS A 29 23.82 -20.83 -30.56
N LEU A 30 23.48 -20.70 -29.28
CA LEU A 30 22.12 -20.91 -28.79
C LEU A 30 21.13 -19.90 -29.38
N VAL A 31 21.52 -18.62 -29.43
CA VAL A 31 20.65 -17.57 -29.99
C VAL A 31 20.43 -17.78 -31.50
N GLY A 32 21.44 -18.23 -32.24
CA GLY A 32 21.32 -18.54 -33.68
C GLY A 32 20.47 -19.78 -33.99
N GLU A 33 20.19 -20.64 -33.01
CA GLU A 33 19.33 -21.82 -33.15
C GLU A 33 17.84 -21.53 -32.87
N PHE A 34 17.48 -20.30 -32.49
CA PHE A 34 16.09 -19.94 -32.21
C PHE A 34 15.32 -19.73 -33.53
N GLU A 35 14.29 -20.53 -33.78
CA GLU A 35 13.41 -20.36 -34.95
C GLU A 35 12.55 -19.10 -34.81
N VAL A 36 12.64 -18.19 -35.78
CA VAL A 36 11.82 -16.97 -35.85
C VAL A 36 10.56 -17.26 -36.66
N PHE A 37 9.42 -17.47 -35.98
CA PHE A 37 8.12 -17.52 -36.66
C PHE A 37 7.55 -16.13 -36.92
N ASP A 38 6.85 -16.05 -38.06
CA ASP A 38 6.40 -14.89 -38.82
C ASP A 38 5.51 -13.86 -38.08
N GLN A 39 5.44 -12.67 -38.68
CA GLN A 39 4.65 -11.50 -38.28
C GLN A 39 3.14 -11.81 -38.23
N ASN A 40 2.59 -12.03 -37.04
CA ASN A 40 1.14 -11.92 -36.85
C ASN A 40 0.77 -10.56 -36.25
N HIS A 41 0.04 -9.77 -37.05
CA HIS A 41 -0.94 -8.67 -36.83
C HIS A 41 -0.93 -7.76 -35.57
N PHE A 42 -0.15 -8.00 -34.53
CA PHE A 42 -0.11 -7.23 -33.27
C PHE A 42 1.30 -6.98 -32.69
N GLY A 43 2.36 -7.30 -33.44
CA GLY A 43 3.77 -7.09 -33.08
C GLY A 43 4.54 -8.41 -32.98
N TRP A 44 5.87 -8.33 -32.84
CA TRP A 44 6.75 -9.49 -32.68
C TRP A 44 6.40 -10.29 -31.41
N THR A 45 5.48 -11.24 -31.52
CA THR A 45 5.35 -12.32 -30.54
C THR A 45 6.38 -13.37 -30.90
N TYR A 46 7.57 -13.25 -30.31
CA TYR A 46 8.54 -14.35 -30.30
C TYR A 46 7.93 -15.49 -29.47
N ALA A 47 7.18 -16.38 -30.13
CA ALA A 47 6.80 -17.66 -29.57
C ALA A 47 8.03 -18.58 -29.57
N ILE A 48 9.10 -18.14 -28.90
CA ILE A 48 10.28 -18.95 -28.64
C ILE A 48 9.90 -19.88 -27.50
N ASP A 49 10.21 -21.16 -27.67
CA ASP A 49 9.97 -22.21 -26.68
C ASP A 49 10.52 -21.78 -25.30
N GLN A 50 9.69 -21.88 -24.26
CA GLN A 50 10.12 -21.57 -22.90
C GLN A 50 11.32 -22.41 -22.48
N GLU A 51 11.47 -23.63 -23.00
CA GLU A 51 12.62 -24.48 -22.72
C GLU A 51 13.92 -23.90 -23.28
N GLN A 52 13.89 -23.32 -24.48
CA GLN A 52 15.05 -22.66 -25.11
C GLN A 52 15.52 -21.46 -24.28
N TRP A 53 14.61 -20.63 -23.78
CA TRP A 53 14.95 -19.51 -22.90
C TRP A 53 15.48 -19.97 -21.53
N LYS A 54 14.91 -21.03 -20.95
CA LYS A 54 15.41 -21.61 -19.69
C LYS A 54 16.83 -22.16 -19.86
N PHE A 55 17.13 -22.77 -21.00
CA PHE A 55 18.47 -23.25 -21.32
C PHE A 55 19.47 -22.10 -21.50
N LEU A 56 19.05 -21.01 -22.16
CA LEU A 56 19.88 -19.80 -22.29
C LEU A 56 20.19 -19.20 -20.92
N ASP A 57 19.19 -19.02 -20.06
CA ASP A 57 19.37 -18.49 -18.70
C ASP A 57 20.35 -19.33 -17.88
N GLY A 58 20.23 -20.67 -17.94
CA GLY A 58 21.13 -21.59 -17.27
C GLY A 58 22.57 -21.48 -17.79
N THR A 59 22.74 -21.40 -19.11
CA THR A 59 24.04 -21.24 -19.75
C THR A 59 24.68 -19.88 -19.43
N ALA A 60 23.88 -18.80 -19.43
CA ALA A 60 24.32 -17.46 -19.08
C ALA A 60 24.80 -17.39 -17.62
N ALA A 61 24.10 -18.04 -16.69
CA ALA A 61 24.51 -18.12 -15.29
C ALA A 61 25.86 -18.86 -15.13
N ILE A 62 26.05 -19.97 -15.86
CA ILE A 62 27.33 -20.72 -15.89
C ILE A 62 28.45 -19.85 -16.45
N VAL A 63 28.24 -19.20 -17.60
CA VAL A 63 29.23 -18.30 -18.21
C VAL A 63 29.59 -17.17 -17.26
N PHE A 64 28.60 -16.53 -16.64
CA PHE A 64 28.83 -15.45 -15.67
C PHE A 64 29.67 -15.90 -14.47
N SER A 65 29.38 -17.08 -13.91
CA SER A 65 30.14 -17.64 -12.78
C SER A 65 31.62 -17.91 -13.08
N LYS A 66 31.98 -18.01 -14.36
CA LYS A 66 33.38 -18.16 -14.82
C LYS A 66 34.08 -16.81 -15.01
N ILE A 67 33.32 -15.73 -15.20
CA ILE A 67 33.86 -14.37 -15.38
C ILE A 67 34.22 -13.77 -14.01
N ILE A 68 33.42 -14.00 -12.95
CA ILE A 68 33.64 -13.41 -11.62
C ILE A 68 33.27 -14.39 -10.48
N GLN A 69 34.15 -14.52 -9.47
CA GLN A 69 33.79 -15.07 -8.14
C GLN A 69 34.44 -14.30 -6.98
N PRO A 70 33.75 -14.14 -5.82
CA PRO A 70 32.35 -14.43 -5.52
C PRO A 70 31.50 -13.14 -5.44
N MET A 71 30.32 -13.12 -6.08
CA MET A 71 29.34 -12.02 -6.01
C MET A 71 28.02 -12.49 -5.38
N HIS A 72 27.24 -11.53 -4.85
CA HIS A 72 25.93 -11.79 -4.24
C HIS A 72 24.91 -12.28 -5.29
N LYS A 73 24.16 -13.34 -4.97
CA LYS A 73 23.18 -14.00 -5.85
C LYS A 73 22.18 -13.03 -6.51
N GLY A 74 21.70 -12.05 -5.76
CA GLY A 74 20.75 -11.06 -6.30
C GLY A 74 21.31 -10.18 -7.43
N LEU A 75 22.64 -9.97 -7.48
CA LEU A 75 23.25 -9.25 -8.61
C LEU A 75 23.44 -10.17 -9.82
N GLN A 76 23.80 -11.44 -9.58
CA GLN A 76 23.85 -12.47 -10.63
C GLN A 76 22.51 -12.61 -11.35
N ASP A 77 21.41 -12.68 -10.59
CA ASP A 77 20.06 -12.79 -11.14
C ASP A 77 19.71 -11.59 -12.04
N ARG A 78 20.13 -10.37 -11.65
CA ARG A 78 19.93 -9.14 -12.45
C ARG A 78 20.76 -9.12 -13.73
N VAL A 79 22.01 -9.59 -13.69
CA VAL A 79 22.88 -9.67 -14.88
C VAL A 79 22.34 -10.70 -15.87
N VAL A 80 21.96 -11.89 -15.40
CA VAL A 80 21.35 -12.93 -16.25
C VAL A 80 20.01 -12.45 -16.82
N GLY A 81 19.20 -11.76 -16.01
CA GLY A 81 17.88 -11.27 -16.42
C GLY A 81 17.89 -10.31 -17.61
N VAL A 82 18.97 -9.55 -17.83
CA VAL A 82 19.10 -8.63 -18.97
C VAL A 82 19.71 -9.28 -20.23
N VAL A 83 20.26 -10.49 -20.16
CA VAL A 83 20.83 -11.20 -21.31
C VAL A 83 19.77 -11.45 -22.39
N ARG A 84 18.58 -11.90 -21.99
CA ARG A 84 17.46 -12.18 -22.89
C ARG A 84 17.02 -10.94 -23.70
N PRO A 85 16.75 -9.76 -23.10
CA PRO A 85 16.51 -8.53 -23.85
C PRO A 85 17.61 -8.15 -24.85
N ILE A 86 18.88 -8.34 -24.48
CA ILE A 86 20.03 -8.04 -25.36
C ILE A 86 19.99 -8.94 -26.60
N CYS A 87 19.77 -10.25 -26.42
CA CYS A 87 19.64 -11.18 -27.54
C CYS A 87 18.45 -10.81 -28.44
N VAL A 88 17.31 -10.42 -27.86
CA VAL A 88 16.14 -9.96 -28.63
C VAL A 88 16.43 -8.65 -29.38
N GLU A 89 17.24 -7.75 -28.84
CA GLU A 89 17.64 -6.52 -29.55
C GLU A 89 18.56 -6.81 -30.74
N ILE A 90 19.48 -7.78 -30.61
CA ILE A 90 20.31 -8.27 -31.73
C ILE A 90 19.41 -8.88 -32.80
N GLN A 91 18.47 -9.76 -32.42
CA GLN A 91 17.57 -10.39 -33.37
C GLN A 91 16.72 -9.36 -34.12
N LYS A 92 16.15 -8.38 -33.41
CA LYS A 92 15.42 -7.26 -34.04
C LYS A 92 16.29 -6.48 -35.01
N TRP A 93 17.57 -6.30 -34.69
CA TRP A 93 18.50 -5.65 -35.61
C TRP A 93 18.72 -6.51 -36.86
N MET A 94 18.92 -7.82 -36.72
CA MET A 94 19.07 -8.72 -37.88
C MET A 94 17.79 -8.76 -38.73
N ASP A 95 16.63 -8.86 -38.10
CA ASP A 95 15.32 -8.90 -38.77
C ASP A 95 15.05 -7.63 -39.59
N ASP A 96 15.39 -6.46 -39.03
CA ASP A 96 15.25 -5.18 -39.73
C ASP A 96 16.17 -5.05 -40.96
N HIS A 97 17.23 -5.86 -41.04
CA HIS A 97 18.17 -5.91 -42.16
C HIS A 97 18.16 -7.26 -42.88
N ARG A 98 17.13 -8.09 -42.73
CA ARG A 98 17.07 -9.47 -43.27
C ARG A 98 17.28 -9.58 -44.78
N TYR A 99 17.06 -8.49 -45.52
CA TYR A 99 17.24 -8.41 -46.97
C TYR A 99 18.67 -8.04 -47.38
N ILE A 100 19.47 -7.59 -46.42
CA ILE A 100 20.90 -7.32 -46.57
C ILE A 100 21.60 -8.58 -46.08
N GLU A 101 22.33 -9.27 -46.94
CA GLU A 101 23.03 -10.52 -46.61
C GLU A 101 24.20 -10.25 -45.63
N ILE A 102 23.88 -10.01 -44.36
CA ILE A 102 24.83 -9.78 -43.27
C ILE A 102 24.91 -11.07 -42.46
N THR A 103 26.12 -11.61 -42.30
CA THR A 103 26.37 -12.84 -41.54
C THR A 103 26.65 -12.53 -40.07
N ASP A 104 26.50 -13.53 -39.18
CA ASP A 104 26.87 -13.39 -37.76
C ASP A 104 28.33 -12.95 -37.58
N THR A 105 29.23 -13.39 -38.48
CA THR A 105 30.64 -13.01 -38.50
C THR A 105 30.86 -11.53 -38.82
N ASP A 106 30.01 -10.91 -39.63
CA ASP A 106 30.11 -9.48 -39.96
C ASP A 106 29.71 -8.58 -38.77
N ILE A 107 28.91 -9.12 -37.84
CA ILE A 107 28.29 -8.41 -36.73
C ILE A 107 29.15 -8.51 -35.44
N GLU A 108 30.04 -9.51 -35.32
CA GLU A 108 30.73 -9.85 -34.05
C GLU A 108 31.41 -8.68 -33.34
N ASP A 109 32.06 -7.79 -34.11
CA ASP A 109 32.78 -6.62 -33.58
C ASP A 109 32.14 -5.27 -34.00
N SER A 110 31.08 -5.32 -34.81
CA SER A 110 30.49 -4.13 -35.44
C SER A 110 29.33 -3.52 -34.64
N LEU A 111 28.77 -4.23 -33.65
CA LEU A 111 27.68 -3.73 -32.81
C LEU A 111 28.15 -2.73 -31.76
N TYR A 112 27.66 -1.51 -31.87
CA TYR A 112 27.82 -0.48 -30.84
C TYR A 112 26.62 -0.47 -29.92
N TRP A 113 26.88 -0.42 -28.61
CA TRP A 113 25.83 -0.42 -27.58
C TRP A 113 25.71 0.95 -26.92
N SER A 114 24.48 1.39 -26.72
CA SER A 114 24.14 2.59 -25.96
C SER A 114 24.25 2.31 -24.45
N GLN A 115 24.30 3.38 -23.63
CA GLN A 115 24.39 3.24 -22.17
C GLN A 115 23.14 2.62 -21.55
N GLU A 116 22.01 2.69 -22.25
CA GLU A 116 20.73 2.11 -21.86
C GLU A 116 20.67 0.60 -22.14
N GLY A 117 21.58 0.08 -22.96
CA GLY A 117 21.63 -1.33 -23.35
C GLY A 117 20.88 -1.66 -24.65
N LEU A 118 20.74 -0.68 -25.54
CA LEU A 118 20.20 -0.86 -26.89
C LEU A 118 21.34 -0.76 -27.92
N ILE A 119 21.13 -1.28 -29.14
CA ILE A 119 22.11 -1.10 -30.21
C ILE A 119 22.06 0.35 -30.71
N ASP A 120 23.21 1.03 -30.70
CA ASP A 120 23.42 2.31 -31.39
C ASP A 120 23.45 2.03 -32.89
N ARG A 121 22.26 2.05 -33.49
CA ARG A 121 22.06 1.64 -34.87
C ARG A 121 22.78 2.53 -35.87
N GLU A 122 22.87 3.82 -35.58
CA GLU A 122 23.56 4.77 -36.45
C GLU A 122 25.05 4.47 -36.50
N LYS A 123 25.72 4.33 -35.34
CA LYS A 123 27.14 3.96 -35.31
C LYS A 123 27.40 2.56 -35.87
N THR A 124 26.56 1.60 -35.50
CA THR A 124 26.65 0.21 -35.98
C THR A 124 26.55 0.14 -37.50
N ALA A 125 25.53 0.76 -38.08
CA ALA A 125 25.36 0.80 -39.54
C ALA A 125 26.52 1.52 -40.22
N LYS A 126 27.03 2.61 -39.62
CA LYS A 126 28.16 3.37 -40.17
C LYS A 126 29.45 2.56 -40.21
N GLU A 127 29.75 1.77 -39.19
CA GLU A 127 30.91 0.87 -39.22
C GLU A 127 30.73 -0.27 -40.22
N LEU A 128 29.52 -0.84 -40.35
CA LEU A 128 29.24 -1.86 -41.36
C LEU A 128 29.38 -1.32 -42.78
N VAL A 129 28.95 -0.08 -43.04
CA VAL A 129 29.15 0.57 -44.35
C VAL A 129 30.65 0.72 -44.68
N ARG A 130 31.52 0.83 -43.68
CA ARG A 130 32.99 0.88 -43.85
C ARG A 130 33.64 -0.50 -43.98
N ASN A 131 32.93 -1.57 -43.64
CA ASN A 131 33.47 -2.92 -43.68
C ASN A 131 33.63 -3.39 -45.14
N GLU A 132 34.87 -3.46 -45.62
CA GLU A 132 35.20 -3.86 -47.00
C GLU A 132 34.85 -5.33 -47.30
N ASN A 133 34.63 -6.17 -46.29
CA ASN A 133 34.19 -7.55 -46.48
C ASN A 133 32.74 -7.65 -46.97
N LEU A 134 31.92 -6.61 -46.75
CA LEU A 134 30.56 -6.54 -47.27
C LEU A 134 30.55 -6.12 -48.73
N SER A 135 29.66 -6.74 -49.51
CA SER A 135 29.46 -6.37 -50.91
C SER A 135 29.17 -4.87 -51.05
N ILE A 136 29.61 -4.25 -52.15
CA ILE A 136 29.34 -2.83 -52.39
C ILE A 136 27.84 -2.52 -52.40
N GLN A 137 27.02 -3.50 -52.81
CA GLN A 137 25.56 -3.44 -52.79
C GLN A 137 25.02 -3.40 -51.36
N ASN A 138 25.42 -4.33 -50.50
CA ASN A 138 24.98 -4.37 -49.10
C ASN A 138 25.36 -3.08 -48.37
N ARG A 139 26.57 -2.56 -48.62
CA ARG A 139 27.03 -1.26 -48.09
C ARG A 139 26.19 -0.10 -48.61
N PHE A 140 25.86 -0.08 -49.90
CA PHE A 140 25.02 0.95 -50.50
C PHE A 140 23.60 0.94 -49.91
N GLU A 141 23.00 -0.23 -49.75
CA GLU A 141 21.64 -0.38 -49.19
C GLU A 141 21.59 0.01 -47.71
N LEU A 142 22.60 -0.36 -46.92
CA LEU A 142 22.79 0.13 -45.55
C LEU A 142 22.92 1.66 -45.51
N ALA A 143 23.77 2.23 -46.36
CA ALA A 143 23.97 3.68 -46.41
C ALA A 143 22.68 4.43 -46.78
N CYS A 144 21.90 3.87 -47.72
CA CYS A 144 20.58 4.40 -48.09
C CYS A 144 19.60 4.34 -46.92
N ASN A 145 19.44 3.17 -46.30
CA ASN A 145 18.47 2.95 -45.22
C ASN A 145 18.71 3.83 -43.98
N TYR A 146 19.96 4.25 -43.73
CA TYR A 146 20.32 5.17 -42.64
C TYR A 146 20.58 6.61 -43.10
N CYS A 147 20.32 6.93 -44.37
CA CYS A 147 20.49 8.27 -44.95
C CYS A 147 21.91 8.84 -44.82
N PHE A 148 22.94 8.00 -44.96
CA PHE A 148 24.34 8.44 -44.92
C PHE A 148 24.79 9.03 -46.27
N MET A 149 24.33 10.25 -46.57
CA MET A 149 24.47 10.93 -47.87
C MET A 149 25.87 10.81 -48.51
N ASN A 150 26.95 11.08 -47.77
CA ASN A 150 28.32 10.99 -48.29
C ASN A 150 28.72 9.56 -48.71
N TYR A 151 28.23 8.54 -48.00
CA TYR A 151 28.47 7.14 -48.34
C TYR A 151 27.57 6.70 -49.50
N VAL A 152 26.33 7.17 -49.55
CA VAL A 152 25.39 6.90 -50.65
C VAL A 152 25.97 7.39 -51.99
N GLU A 153 26.46 8.64 -52.05
CA GLU A 153 27.06 9.19 -53.27
C GLU A 153 28.37 8.50 -53.66
N SER A 154 29.26 8.28 -52.69
CA SER A 154 30.56 7.67 -52.98
C SER A 154 30.40 6.22 -53.45
N LEU A 155 29.62 5.39 -52.74
CA LEU A 155 29.38 4.00 -53.11
C LEU A 155 28.69 3.89 -54.47
N TRP A 156 27.70 4.74 -54.76
CA TRP A 156 27.03 4.74 -56.06
C TRP A 156 28.00 5.01 -57.22
N ASN A 157 28.96 5.92 -57.04
CA ASN A 157 29.96 6.23 -58.06
C ASN A 157 30.96 5.07 -58.26
N PHE A 158 31.26 4.30 -57.20
CA PHE A 158 32.11 3.11 -57.28
C PHE A 158 31.40 1.89 -57.87
N MET A 159 30.07 1.85 -57.88
CA MET A 159 29.30 0.74 -58.45
C MET A 159 29.40 0.71 -59.98
N SER A 160 29.51 -0.49 -60.53
CA SER A 160 29.47 -0.73 -61.97
C SER A 160 28.06 -0.56 -62.54
N GLU A 161 27.96 -0.34 -63.85
CA GLU A 161 26.65 -0.15 -64.52
C GLU A 161 25.73 -1.38 -64.43
N SER A 162 26.28 -2.59 -64.32
CA SER A 162 25.49 -3.81 -64.10
C SER A 162 24.88 -3.86 -62.69
N GLU A 163 25.57 -3.32 -61.69
CA GLU A 163 25.09 -3.24 -60.32
C GLU A 163 24.03 -2.15 -60.18
N LYS A 164 24.23 -1.00 -60.83
CA LYS A 164 23.23 0.09 -60.87
C LYS A 164 21.92 -0.31 -61.55
N ARG A 165 21.97 -1.15 -62.60
CA ARG A 165 20.77 -1.67 -63.29
C ARG A 165 19.82 -2.45 -62.39
N ARG A 166 20.30 -3.01 -61.26
CA ARG A 166 19.44 -3.68 -60.28
C ARG A 166 18.43 -2.73 -59.63
N TYR A 167 18.73 -1.43 -59.64
CA TYR A 167 17.90 -0.39 -59.05
C TYR A 167 17.07 0.39 -60.09
N SER A 168 17.10 0.04 -61.38
CA SER A 168 16.47 0.80 -62.46
C SER A 168 15.16 0.19 -63.02
N GLY A 169 14.32 -0.43 -62.20
CA GLY A 169 13.07 -1.08 -62.66
C GLY A 169 11.91 -1.09 -61.65
N LYS A 170 10.68 -1.36 -62.13
CA LYS A 170 9.41 -1.43 -61.37
C LYS A 170 9.32 -2.54 -60.29
N HIS A 171 10.42 -3.24 -60.01
CA HIS A 171 10.45 -4.43 -59.14
C HIS A 171 11.19 -4.22 -57.81
N ILE A 172 11.40 -2.97 -57.35
CA ILE A 172 11.92 -2.73 -56.00
C ILE A 172 10.77 -2.91 -55.00
N GLN A 173 10.52 -4.15 -54.58
CA GLN A 173 9.46 -4.45 -53.63
C GLN A 173 9.83 -4.19 -52.16
N ASN A 174 11.08 -3.90 -51.78
CA ASN A 174 11.48 -4.05 -50.37
C ASN A 174 12.09 -2.83 -49.62
N SER A 175 12.35 -1.67 -50.23
CA SER A 175 12.66 -0.44 -49.46
C SER A 175 12.43 0.84 -50.26
N SER A 176 11.46 1.64 -49.84
CA SER A 176 11.14 2.96 -50.38
C SER A 176 12.26 3.98 -50.20
N ILE A 177 13.08 3.85 -49.14
CA ILE A 177 14.22 4.72 -48.86
C ILE A 177 15.30 4.53 -49.93
N ILE A 178 15.54 3.28 -50.34
CA ILE A 178 16.49 2.96 -51.41
C ILE A 178 15.99 3.53 -52.74
N ASP A 179 14.69 3.37 -53.05
CA ASP A 179 14.07 3.95 -54.25
C ASP A 179 14.17 5.49 -54.30
N PHE A 180 14.07 6.16 -53.16
CA PHE A 180 14.32 7.60 -53.09
C PHE A 180 15.75 7.96 -53.43
N TRP A 181 16.73 7.32 -52.79
CA TRP A 181 18.13 7.64 -53.03
C TRP A 181 18.53 7.34 -54.47
N THR A 182 18.03 6.27 -55.09
CA THR A 182 18.32 5.94 -56.49
C THR A 182 17.69 6.95 -57.45
N LYS A 183 16.45 7.39 -57.20
CA LYS A 183 15.82 8.51 -57.93
C LYS A 183 16.59 9.81 -57.74
N TRP A 184 17.01 10.12 -56.53
CA TRP A 184 17.77 11.33 -56.21
C TRP A 184 19.15 11.37 -56.89
N LEU A 185 19.85 10.24 -56.92
CA LEU A 185 21.14 10.09 -57.61
C LEU A 185 21.00 10.21 -59.14
N THR A 186 19.86 9.82 -59.70
CA THR A 186 19.60 9.86 -61.15
C THR A 186 18.89 11.14 -61.62
N ALA A 187 18.37 11.97 -60.71
CA ALA A 187 17.57 13.16 -61.02
C ALA A 187 18.37 14.37 -61.55
N GLY A 188 19.70 14.36 -61.50
CA GLY A 188 20.55 15.45 -62.01
C GLY A 188 20.16 16.82 -61.43
N ALA A 189 19.78 17.78 -62.28
CA ALA A 189 19.36 19.14 -61.89
C ALA A 189 17.98 19.22 -61.20
N ARG A 190 17.24 18.11 -61.08
CA ARG A 190 15.92 18.05 -60.43
C ARG A 190 15.97 17.54 -58.99
N LYS A 191 17.17 17.45 -58.38
CA LYS A 191 17.34 17.01 -56.98
C LYS A 191 16.48 17.82 -56.00
N ASP A 192 16.34 19.12 -56.24
CA ASP A 192 15.57 20.04 -55.37
C ASP A 192 14.06 19.77 -55.40
N LEU A 193 13.53 19.24 -56.50
CA LEU A 193 12.11 18.88 -56.66
C LEU A 193 11.73 17.58 -55.92
N LEU A 194 12.70 16.71 -55.62
CA LEU A 194 12.45 15.47 -54.86
C LEU A 194 12.37 15.70 -53.35
N LEU A 195 12.71 16.91 -52.89
CA LEU A 195 12.72 17.32 -51.49
C LEU A 195 11.51 18.18 -51.11
N SER A 196 10.63 18.52 -52.06
CA SER A 196 9.41 19.28 -51.76
C SER A 196 8.40 18.43 -50.99
N PRO A 197 7.70 18.98 -49.97
CA PRO A 197 6.63 18.30 -49.25
C PRO A 197 5.41 18.12 -50.17
N ASP A 198 5.44 17.08 -51.00
CA ASP A 198 4.38 16.68 -51.92
C ASP A 198 4.04 15.19 -51.71
N ARG A 199 3.08 14.62 -52.45
CA ARG A 199 2.62 13.20 -52.30
C ARG A 199 3.75 12.16 -52.20
N ASP A 200 4.84 12.38 -52.91
CA ASP A 200 6.00 11.48 -52.92
C ASP A 200 6.78 11.51 -51.61
N PHE A 201 6.89 12.68 -50.97
CA PHE A 201 7.48 12.83 -49.63
C PHE A 201 6.63 12.09 -48.61
N ASP A 202 5.31 12.24 -48.68
CA ASP A 202 4.33 11.56 -47.81
C ASP A 202 4.51 10.03 -47.84
N GLN A 203 4.68 9.43 -49.03
CA GLN A 203 4.90 7.99 -49.21
C GLN A 203 6.28 7.50 -48.73
N LEU A 204 7.31 8.33 -48.90
CA LEU A 204 8.67 8.07 -48.44
C LEU A 204 8.76 8.04 -46.93
N CYS A 205 8.23 9.10 -46.33
CA CYS A 205 8.11 9.26 -44.92
C CYS A 205 7.22 8.12 -44.37
N PHE A 206 6.08 7.81 -45.02
CA PHE A 206 5.17 6.70 -44.65
C PHE A 206 5.89 5.37 -44.40
N ASN A 207 6.84 5.03 -45.26
CA ASN A 207 7.56 3.77 -45.17
C ASN A 207 8.79 3.84 -44.24
N ALA A 208 9.45 5.00 -44.12
CA ALA A 208 10.48 5.24 -43.12
C ALA A 208 9.92 5.16 -41.68
N TYR A 209 8.63 5.48 -41.50
CA TYR A 209 7.94 5.45 -40.19
C TYR A 209 7.84 4.06 -39.56
N TYR A 210 7.82 2.99 -40.34
CA TYR A 210 7.55 1.65 -39.80
C TYR A 210 8.79 0.96 -39.22
N THR A 211 10.00 1.37 -39.58
CA THR A 211 11.20 0.55 -39.29
C THR A 211 12.42 1.35 -38.79
N ASN A 212 12.62 2.63 -39.17
CA ASN A 212 13.89 3.33 -38.89
C ASN A 212 13.73 4.77 -38.35
N SER A 213 13.98 4.95 -37.04
CA SER A 213 14.00 6.26 -36.40
C SER A 213 15.13 7.18 -36.86
N VAL A 214 16.24 6.64 -37.38
CA VAL A 214 17.38 7.44 -37.88
C VAL A 214 17.01 8.09 -39.21
N ALA A 215 16.43 7.32 -40.12
CA ALA A 215 15.91 7.85 -41.38
C ALA A 215 14.83 8.90 -41.15
N LEU A 216 13.91 8.63 -40.20
CA LEU A 216 12.90 9.61 -39.82
C LEU A 216 13.51 10.93 -39.33
N ARG A 217 14.53 10.86 -38.45
CA ARG A 217 15.24 12.06 -37.99
C ARG A 217 15.83 12.86 -39.15
N TYR A 218 16.47 12.18 -40.10
CA TYR A 218 17.04 12.82 -41.29
C TYR A 218 15.97 13.55 -42.11
N PHE A 219 14.85 12.90 -42.42
CA PHE A 219 13.78 13.52 -43.22
C PHE A 219 13.08 14.67 -42.47
N LEU A 220 12.90 14.57 -41.15
CA LEU A 220 12.31 15.66 -40.36
C LEU A 220 13.23 16.90 -40.30
N GLN A 221 14.55 16.74 -40.43
CA GLN A 221 15.48 17.89 -40.49
C GLN A 221 15.40 18.66 -41.81
N LEU A 222 14.79 18.07 -42.85
CA LEU A 222 14.61 18.70 -44.15
C LEU A 222 13.31 19.54 -44.23
N LEU A 223 12.44 19.41 -43.24
CA LEU A 223 11.14 20.08 -43.18
C LEU A 223 11.21 21.43 -42.44
N THR A 224 10.24 22.30 -42.72
CA THR A 224 10.01 23.49 -41.88
C THR A 224 9.54 23.08 -40.48
N THR A 225 9.61 23.99 -39.50
CA THR A 225 9.12 23.71 -38.15
C THR A 225 7.63 23.36 -38.13
N GLU A 226 6.82 24.04 -38.94
CA GLU A 226 5.37 23.80 -39.03
C GLU A 226 5.06 22.43 -39.65
N ASP A 227 5.72 22.08 -40.75
CA ASP A 227 5.57 20.77 -41.38
C ASP A 227 6.05 19.64 -40.45
N LYS A 228 7.18 19.84 -39.75
CA LYS A 228 7.72 18.85 -38.80
C LYS A 228 6.69 18.52 -37.71
N GLU A 229 6.00 19.52 -37.18
CA GLU A 229 4.97 19.36 -36.15
C GLU A 229 3.76 18.58 -36.68
N GLU A 230 3.29 18.89 -37.89
CA GLU A 230 2.19 18.18 -38.53
C GLU A 230 2.54 16.70 -38.76
N TYR A 231 3.72 16.45 -39.32
CA TYR A 231 4.19 15.11 -39.64
C TYR A 231 4.40 14.24 -38.39
N LEU A 232 5.06 14.75 -37.35
CA LEU A 232 5.20 14.03 -36.07
C LEU A 232 3.84 13.58 -35.51
N THR A 233 2.85 14.45 -35.60
CA THR A 233 1.49 14.19 -35.13
C THR A 233 0.75 13.17 -36.02
N LYS A 234 1.01 13.16 -37.33
CA LYS A 234 0.48 12.18 -38.29
C LYS A 234 1.06 10.79 -38.04
N ILE A 235 2.38 10.70 -37.90
CA ILE A 235 3.12 9.45 -37.65
C ILE A 235 2.67 8.78 -36.36
N ALA A 236 2.56 9.57 -35.28
CA ALA A 236 2.16 9.08 -33.97
C ALA A 236 0.74 8.44 -33.93
N LYS A 237 -0.11 8.75 -34.92
CA LYS A 237 -1.47 8.19 -35.04
C LYS A 237 -1.49 6.85 -35.77
N GLU A 238 -0.41 6.47 -36.45
CA GLU A 238 -0.40 5.29 -37.32
C GLU A 238 -0.67 3.97 -36.59
N LYS A 239 -1.39 3.08 -37.28
CA LYS A 239 -1.90 1.84 -36.66
C LYS A 239 -0.78 0.90 -36.23
N TYR A 240 0.25 0.76 -37.06
CA TYR A 240 1.33 -0.23 -36.90
C TYR A 240 2.69 0.39 -36.52
N LEU A 241 2.68 1.56 -35.88
CA LEU A 241 3.91 2.24 -35.45
C LEU A 241 4.68 1.39 -34.43
N ILE A 242 5.96 1.11 -34.70
CA ILE A 242 6.81 0.34 -33.79
C ILE A 242 7.15 1.15 -32.52
N PRO A 243 7.29 0.50 -31.34
CA PRO A 243 7.54 1.21 -30.09
C PRO A 243 8.77 2.14 -30.09
N ARG A 244 9.80 1.80 -30.87
CA ARG A 244 11.02 2.62 -30.96
C ARG A 244 10.76 3.96 -31.64
N VAL A 245 10.02 3.98 -32.75
CA VAL A 245 9.68 5.21 -33.48
C VAL A 245 8.70 6.05 -32.67
N MET A 246 7.73 5.41 -31.99
CA MET A 246 6.83 6.10 -31.05
C MET A 246 7.59 6.87 -29.98
N ARG A 247 8.62 6.26 -29.36
CA ARG A 247 9.47 6.92 -28.36
C ARG A 247 10.29 8.07 -28.95
N PHE A 248 10.80 7.92 -30.16
CA PHE A 248 11.47 9.02 -30.86
C PHE A 248 10.52 10.20 -31.08
N CYS A 249 9.31 9.97 -31.58
CA CYS A 249 8.30 11.02 -31.74
C CYS A 249 7.98 11.70 -30.40
N LEU A 250 7.83 10.92 -29.32
CA LEU A 250 7.62 11.47 -27.98
C LEU A 250 8.78 12.35 -27.50
N LEU A 251 10.02 12.10 -27.90
CA LEU A 251 11.15 12.96 -27.50
C LEU A 251 11.16 14.28 -28.28
N GLU A 252 10.79 14.25 -29.56
CA GLU A 252 10.74 15.43 -30.42
C GLU A 252 9.51 16.33 -30.20
N MET A 253 8.42 15.78 -29.66
CA MET A 253 7.17 16.51 -29.42
C MET A 253 7.24 17.47 -28.23
N ASP A 254 6.56 18.61 -28.36
CA ASP A 254 6.32 19.54 -27.27
C ASP A 254 5.29 19.00 -26.26
N SER A 255 5.02 19.76 -25.19
CA SER A 255 4.09 19.33 -24.13
C SER A 255 2.62 19.25 -24.59
N ASN A 256 2.20 20.08 -25.54
CA ASN A 256 0.83 20.10 -26.06
C ASN A 256 0.58 18.92 -26.99
N GLN A 257 1.53 18.64 -27.88
CA GLN A 257 1.51 17.50 -28.80
C GLN A 257 1.50 16.17 -28.03
N LYS A 258 2.33 16.06 -26.98
CA LYS A 258 2.30 14.91 -26.06
C LYS A 258 0.92 14.69 -25.44
N ALA A 259 0.29 15.76 -24.96
CA ALA A 259 -1.03 15.67 -24.36
C ALA A 259 -2.11 15.24 -25.38
N GLU A 260 -2.06 15.76 -26.62
CA GLU A 260 -2.96 15.32 -27.69
C GLU A 260 -2.76 13.84 -28.04
N MET A 261 -1.51 13.40 -28.10
CA MET A 261 -1.15 12.01 -28.36
C MET A 261 -1.66 11.08 -27.25
N PHE A 262 -1.44 11.44 -25.99
CA PHE A 262 -1.93 10.68 -24.84
C PHE A 262 -3.44 10.52 -24.84
N LYS A 263 -4.17 11.53 -25.34
CA LYS A 263 -5.62 11.47 -25.52
C LYS A 263 -6.04 10.53 -26.65
N LYS A 264 -5.30 10.47 -27.76
CA LYS A 264 -5.67 9.71 -28.96
C LYS A 264 -5.23 8.25 -28.94
N THR A 265 -4.03 7.95 -28.44
CA THR A 265 -3.44 6.61 -28.52
C THR A 265 -2.88 6.13 -27.17
N PRO A 266 -3.68 6.13 -26.07
CA PRO A 266 -3.17 5.88 -24.74
C PRO A 266 -2.60 4.46 -24.55
N PHE A 267 -3.29 3.46 -25.07
CA PHE A 267 -2.86 2.06 -25.06
C PHE A 267 -1.45 1.87 -25.64
N LYS A 268 -1.25 2.36 -26.88
CA LYS A 268 0.02 2.20 -27.61
C LYS A 268 1.16 2.90 -26.90
N THR A 269 0.88 4.11 -26.40
CA THR A 269 1.85 4.90 -25.65
C THR A 269 2.33 4.14 -24.42
N LEU A 270 1.41 3.66 -23.57
CA LEU A 270 1.75 2.91 -22.36
C LEU A 270 2.47 1.60 -22.67
N LYS A 271 2.04 0.87 -23.71
CA LYS A 271 2.71 -0.35 -24.18
C LYS A 271 4.19 -0.12 -24.49
N CYS A 272 4.57 1.06 -25.02
CA CYS A 272 5.96 1.37 -25.35
C CYS A 272 6.90 1.47 -24.14
N PHE A 273 6.34 1.65 -22.93
CA PHE A 273 7.10 1.69 -21.69
C PHE A 273 7.14 0.33 -20.98
N LEU A 274 6.52 -0.72 -21.51
CA LEU A 274 6.62 -2.08 -20.96
C LEU A 274 7.81 -2.87 -21.51
N ASP A 275 8.51 -2.32 -22.49
CA ASP A 275 9.71 -2.93 -23.07
C ASP A 275 10.98 -2.38 -22.42
N PHE A 276 11.99 -3.24 -22.32
CA PHE A 276 13.31 -2.89 -21.83
C PHE A 276 13.91 -1.71 -22.61
N PRO A 277 14.59 -0.76 -21.95
CA PRO A 277 14.78 -0.58 -20.48
C PRO A 277 13.78 0.42 -19.83
N TRP A 278 12.63 0.65 -20.42
CA TRP A 278 11.77 1.81 -20.12
C TRP A 278 10.73 1.58 -19.02
N GLN A 279 10.72 0.41 -18.38
CA GLN A 279 9.67 -0.03 -17.44
C GLN A 279 9.50 0.87 -16.23
N ASN A 280 10.57 1.52 -15.75
CA ASN A 280 10.49 2.46 -14.62
C ASN A 280 9.58 3.67 -14.90
N SER A 281 9.42 4.06 -16.17
CA SER A 281 8.58 5.20 -16.56
C SER A 281 7.11 4.81 -16.77
N PHE A 282 6.79 3.51 -16.82
CA PHE A 282 5.45 3.04 -17.17
C PHE A 282 4.36 3.58 -16.22
N LEU A 283 4.55 3.44 -14.91
CA LEU A 283 3.54 3.88 -13.92
C LEU A 283 3.41 5.40 -13.90
N LEU A 284 4.52 6.13 -14.05
CA LEU A 284 4.51 7.58 -14.17
C LEU A 284 3.68 8.02 -15.38
N MET A 285 3.84 7.36 -16.53
CA MET A 285 3.03 7.64 -17.72
C MET A 285 1.57 7.25 -17.51
N ALA A 286 1.27 6.13 -16.86
CA ALA A 286 -0.10 5.72 -16.56
C ALA A 286 -0.89 6.77 -15.76
N LEU A 287 -0.24 7.43 -14.78
CA LEU A 287 -0.86 8.49 -13.98
C LEU A 287 -1.42 9.64 -14.82
N HIS A 288 -0.76 10.00 -15.92
CA HIS A 288 -1.18 11.09 -16.80
C HIS A 288 -2.25 10.67 -17.82
N MET A 289 -2.58 9.38 -17.89
CA MET A 289 -3.36 8.81 -19.00
C MET A 289 -4.64 8.11 -18.55
N TRP A 290 -4.90 8.00 -17.24
CA TRP A 290 -6.10 7.38 -16.69
C TRP A 290 -7.41 7.96 -17.23
N SER A 291 -7.49 9.27 -17.45
CA SER A 291 -8.68 9.94 -17.96
C SER A 291 -8.97 9.67 -19.44
N TYR A 292 -7.97 9.16 -20.18
CA TYR A 292 -8.06 8.93 -21.63
C TYR A 292 -8.15 7.45 -21.99
N LEU A 293 -7.73 6.57 -21.08
CA LEU A 293 -7.70 5.13 -21.31
C LEU A 293 -9.13 4.54 -21.32
N ARG A 294 -9.45 3.69 -22.29
CA ARG A 294 -10.72 2.95 -22.33
C ARG A 294 -10.63 1.68 -21.51
N GLU A 295 -11.75 1.16 -21.03
CA GLU A 295 -11.78 -0.06 -20.21
C GLU A 295 -11.26 -1.29 -20.98
N THR A 296 -11.55 -1.38 -22.28
CA THR A 296 -11.01 -2.41 -23.17
C THR A 296 -9.50 -2.31 -23.33
N ASP A 297 -8.97 -1.10 -23.50
CA ASP A 297 -7.53 -0.85 -23.62
C ASP A 297 -6.79 -1.19 -22.33
N PHE A 298 -7.40 -0.91 -21.17
CA PHE A 298 -6.86 -1.30 -19.86
C PHE A 298 -6.76 -2.82 -19.71
N VAL A 299 -7.80 -3.56 -20.11
CA VAL A 299 -7.79 -5.02 -20.11
C VAL A 299 -6.69 -5.55 -21.03
N HIS A 300 -6.55 -5.00 -22.25
CA HIS A 300 -5.48 -5.39 -23.16
C HIS A 300 -4.07 -5.13 -22.60
N LEU A 301 -3.86 -4.07 -21.82
CA LEU A 301 -2.57 -3.84 -21.15
C LEU A 301 -2.29 -4.92 -20.11
N ILE A 302 -3.31 -5.32 -19.33
CA ILE A 302 -3.17 -6.42 -18.37
C ILE A 302 -2.86 -7.74 -19.08
N TYR A 303 -3.59 -8.06 -20.16
CA TYR A 303 -3.29 -9.22 -21.00
C TYR A 303 -1.85 -9.19 -21.49
N PHE A 304 -1.40 -8.06 -22.01
CA PHE A 304 -0.03 -7.92 -22.50
C PHE A 304 1.00 -8.16 -21.38
N ILE A 305 0.84 -7.55 -20.20
CA ILE A 305 1.78 -7.77 -19.09
C ILE A 305 1.78 -9.25 -18.64
N ILE A 306 0.61 -9.89 -18.56
CA ILE A 306 0.50 -11.27 -18.11
C ILE A 306 1.08 -12.24 -19.15
N TYR A 307 0.58 -12.20 -20.38
CA TYR A 307 0.89 -13.21 -21.39
C TYR A 307 2.22 -12.97 -22.12
N GLU A 308 2.65 -11.72 -22.27
CA GLU A 308 3.89 -11.40 -22.99
C GLU A 308 5.10 -11.25 -22.06
N LYS A 309 4.88 -10.94 -20.78
CA LYS A 309 5.97 -10.67 -19.81
C LYS A 309 6.03 -11.67 -18.66
N ILE A 310 4.94 -11.87 -17.94
CA ILE A 310 4.92 -12.71 -16.74
C ILE A 310 4.97 -14.21 -17.08
N ILE A 311 4.05 -14.71 -17.90
CA ILE A 311 3.96 -16.13 -18.26
C ILE A 311 5.24 -16.61 -18.94
N PRO A 312 5.88 -15.85 -19.86
CA PRO A 312 7.15 -16.24 -20.45
C PRO A 312 8.36 -16.08 -19.52
N GLU A 313 8.17 -15.73 -18.24
CA GLU A 313 9.19 -15.57 -17.21
C GLU A 313 10.29 -14.56 -17.58
N TRP A 314 9.91 -13.38 -18.09
CA TRP A 314 10.88 -12.29 -18.32
C TRP A 314 11.47 -11.78 -17.00
N LYS A 315 12.81 -11.68 -16.95
CA LYS A 315 13.59 -11.33 -15.74
C LYS A 315 14.31 -9.98 -15.82
N ASP A 316 14.09 -9.22 -16.89
CA ASP A 316 14.67 -7.90 -17.12
C ASP A 316 14.01 -6.81 -16.26
N TYR A 317 12.79 -7.06 -15.80
CA TYR A 317 12.08 -6.20 -14.86
C TYR A 317 11.14 -7.04 -13.97
N ASN A 318 10.76 -6.50 -12.80
CA ASN A 318 9.75 -7.13 -11.94
C ASN A 318 8.33 -6.81 -12.46
N TYR A 319 7.91 -7.48 -13.53
CA TYR A 319 6.59 -7.25 -14.14
C TYR A 319 5.42 -7.61 -13.23
N MET A 320 5.63 -8.54 -12.30
CA MET A 320 4.64 -8.94 -11.30
C MET A 320 4.35 -7.77 -10.33
N GLU A 321 5.41 -7.10 -9.86
CA GLU A 321 5.30 -5.88 -9.03
C GLU A 321 4.72 -4.72 -9.82
N LEU A 322 5.19 -4.50 -11.06
CA LEU A 322 4.65 -3.49 -11.97
C LEU A 322 3.14 -3.66 -12.19
N LEU A 323 2.68 -4.89 -12.46
CA LEU A 323 1.26 -5.20 -12.65
C LEU A 323 0.46 -4.93 -11.37
N THR A 324 1.02 -5.30 -10.22
CA THR A 324 0.38 -5.09 -8.93
C THR A 324 0.21 -3.60 -8.63
N GLU A 325 1.26 -2.79 -8.80
CA GLU A 325 1.19 -1.35 -8.61
C GLU A 325 0.25 -0.68 -9.62
N PHE A 326 0.32 -1.08 -10.89
CA PHE A 326 -0.58 -0.61 -11.94
C PHE A 326 -2.04 -0.92 -11.61
N TRP A 327 -2.33 -2.13 -11.13
CA TRP A 327 -3.66 -2.52 -10.69
C TRP A 327 -4.11 -1.73 -9.46
N ILE A 328 -3.27 -1.57 -8.44
CA ILE A 328 -3.59 -0.83 -7.21
C ILE A 328 -3.93 0.62 -7.53
N GLN A 329 -3.10 1.29 -8.34
CA GLN A 329 -3.27 2.68 -8.74
C GLN A 329 -4.42 2.90 -9.73
N SER A 330 -4.90 1.85 -10.41
CA SER A 330 -5.96 1.99 -11.40
C SER A 330 -7.28 2.48 -10.78
N PRO A 331 -7.99 3.41 -11.45
CA PRO A 331 -9.33 3.85 -11.07
C PRO A 331 -10.35 2.70 -10.89
N ASN A 332 -11.31 2.90 -9.99
CA ASN A 332 -12.28 1.86 -9.62
C ASN A 332 -13.19 1.38 -10.78
N HIS A 333 -13.42 2.20 -11.81
CA HIS A 333 -14.27 1.80 -12.94
C HIS A 333 -13.59 0.72 -13.79
N PHE A 334 -12.28 0.84 -14.06
CA PHE A 334 -11.50 -0.22 -14.69
C PHE A 334 -11.54 -1.53 -13.90
N LYS A 335 -11.34 -1.47 -12.57
CA LYS A 335 -11.41 -2.67 -11.71
C LYS A 335 -12.76 -3.38 -11.83
N LYS A 336 -13.87 -2.62 -11.83
CA LYS A 336 -15.21 -3.17 -12.03
C LYS A 336 -15.38 -3.82 -13.40
N TYR A 337 -14.84 -3.21 -14.46
CA TYR A 337 -14.90 -3.77 -15.80
C TYR A 337 -14.15 -5.11 -15.89
N VAL A 338 -12.93 -5.17 -15.33
CA VAL A 338 -12.12 -6.40 -15.32
C VAL A 338 -12.78 -7.54 -14.55
N ASN A 339 -13.52 -7.25 -13.47
CA ASN A 339 -14.25 -8.29 -12.70
C ASN A 339 -15.22 -9.13 -13.56
N ASN A 340 -15.65 -8.60 -14.72
CA ASN A 340 -16.55 -9.27 -15.65
C ASN A 340 -15.81 -9.88 -16.85
N GLN A 341 -14.49 -9.99 -16.80
CA GLN A 341 -13.62 -10.53 -17.85
C GLN A 341 -12.91 -11.80 -17.36
N ASP A 342 -12.63 -12.71 -18.28
CA ASP A 342 -11.99 -14.00 -17.97
C ASP A 342 -10.61 -13.85 -17.30
N ILE A 343 -9.91 -12.74 -17.56
CA ILE A 343 -8.60 -12.44 -16.97
C ILE A 343 -8.65 -12.17 -15.46
N PHE A 344 -9.84 -11.93 -14.89
CA PHE A 344 -9.99 -11.60 -13.47
C PHE A 344 -9.46 -12.70 -12.54
N GLU A 345 -9.70 -13.97 -12.86
CA GLU A 345 -9.23 -15.08 -12.02
C GLU A 345 -7.70 -15.17 -12.01
N VAL A 346 -7.08 -15.02 -13.19
CA VAL A 346 -5.61 -15.02 -13.35
C VAL A 346 -4.99 -13.83 -12.63
N LEU A 347 -5.59 -12.64 -12.78
CA LEU A 347 -5.13 -11.42 -12.13
C LEU A 347 -5.24 -11.50 -10.61
N ASN A 348 -6.36 -12.01 -10.07
CA ASN A 348 -6.52 -12.19 -8.63
C ASN A 348 -5.56 -13.25 -8.06
N PHE A 349 -5.29 -14.30 -8.82
CA PHE A 349 -4.29 -15.30 -8.42
C PHE A 349 -2.91 -14.66 -8.30
N ILE A 350 -2.50 -13.87 -9.31
CA ILE A 350 -1.20 -13.18 -9.34
C ILE A 350 -1.10 -12.11 -8.24
N VAL A 351 -2.07 -11.19 -8.17
CA VAL A 351 -2.10 -10.10 -7.19
C VAL A 351 -2.28 -10.65 -5.77
N GLY A 352 -3.10 -11.69 -5.59
CA GLY A 352 -3.32 -12.35 -4.30
C GLY A 352 -2.07 -13.07 -3.78
N GLN A 353 -1.36 -13.82 -4.64
CA GLN A 353 -0.09 -14.44 -4.27
C GLN A 353 0.99 -13.42 -3.92
N MET A 354 1.02 -12.28 -4.61
CA MET A 354 1.97 -11.21 -4.31
C MET A 354 1.64 -10.40 -3.08
N ILE A 355 0.38 -10.14 -2.74
CA ILE A 355 0.09 -9.51 -1.43
C ILE A 355 0.63 -10.41 -0.31
N ASP A 356 0.49 -11.73 -0.43
CA ASP A 356 1.06 -12.68 0.53
C ASP A 356 2.60 -12.76 0.47
N GLN A 357 3.22 -12.69 -0.72
CA GLN A 357 4.68 -12.70 -0.88
C GLN A 357 5.35 -11.38 -0.52
N VAL A 358 4.81 -10.24 -0.94
CA VAL A 358 5.30 -8.87 -0.69
C VAL A 358 5.11 -8.50 0.79
N ILE A 359 3.96 -8.81 1.40
CA ILE A 359 3.81 -8.62 2.87
C ILE A 359 4.83 -9.49 3.59
N SER A 360 5.07 -10.73 3.16
CA SER A 360 6.04 -11.62 3.81
C SER A 360 7.50 -11.20 3.56
N SER A 361 7.90 -10.89 2.32
CA SER A 361 9.28 -10.58 1.93
C SER A 361 9.71 -9.21 2.46
N ASP A 362 8.87 -8.18 2.32
CA ASP A 362 9.17 -6.84 2.87
C ASP A 362 9.22 -6.86 4.38
N CYS A 363 8.28 -7.54 5.04
CA CYS A 363 8.29 -7.59 6.51
C CYS A 363 9.50 -8.39 7.02
N ASN A 364 9.93 -9.43 6.32
CA ASN A 364 11.15 -10.16 6.66
C ASN A 364 12.40 -9.34 6.39
N ALA A 365 12.48 -8.61 5.28
CA ALA A 365 13.58 -7.70 4.98
C ALA A 365 13.67 -6.59 6.04
N LEU A 366 12.55 -5.95 6.39
CA LEU A 366 12.48 -4.94 7.45
C LEU A 366 12.86 -5.52 8.82
N LEU A 367 12.44 -6.74 9.14
CA LEU A 367 12.85 -7.44 10.37
C LEU A 367 14.36 -7.73 10.39
N LEU A 368 14.94 -8.10 9.25
CA LEU A 368 16.38 -8.34 9.10
C LEU A 368 17.20 -7.04 9.21
N THR A 369 16.72 -5.93 8.62
CA THR A 369 17.31 -4.60 8.80
C THR A 369 17.17 -4.09 10.23
N PHE A 370 16.08 -4.47 10.90
CA PHE A 370 15.88 -4.19 12.32
C PHE A 370 16.86 -4.97 13.20
N LEU A 371 17.14 -6.22 12.84
CA LEU A 371 18.12 -7.09 13.50
C LEU A 371 19.57 -6.63 13.30
N SER A 372 19.93 -6.15 12.10
CA SER A 372 21.30 -5.73 11.79
C SER A 372 21.76 -4.49 12.56
N ASN A 373 20.82 -3.66 13.04
CA ASN A 373 21.12 -2.41 13.75
C ASN A 373 21.21 -2.57 15.28
N LEU A 374 21.11 -3.79 15.83
CA LEU A 374 21.08 -4.07 17.27
C LEU A 374 22.39 -4.73 17.76
N GLN A 375 23.55 -4.12 17.52
CA GLN A 375 24.85 -4.69 17.95
C GLN A 375 25.20 -4.45 19.44
N SER A 376 24.50 -3.55 20.13
CA SER A 376 24.46 -3.50 21.61
C SER A 376 23.02 -3.80 22.07
N TRP A 377 22.76 -3.87 23.39
CA TRP A 377 21.45 -4.23 23.98
C TRP A 377 20.21 -3.58 23.31
N GLY A 378 20.41 -2.51 22.54
CA GLY A 378 19.50 -2.05 21.51
C GLY A 378 18.72 -0.81 21.93
N ALA A 379 17.78 -0.38 21.09
CA ALA A 379 16.81 0.65 21.47
C ALA A 379 15.86 0.15 22.57
N SER A 380 15.19 1.08 23.27
CA SER A 380 14.20 0.74 24.28
C SER A 380 13.06 -0.11 23.70
N ARG A 381 12.43 -0.97 24.52
CA ARG A 381 11.26 -1.77 24.11
C ARG A 381 10.17 -0.92 23.47
N LEU A 382 9.86 0.23 24.07
CA LEU A 382 8.82 1.14 23.58
C LEU A 382 9.16 1.65 22.18
N SER A 383 10.41 2.06 21.95
CA SER A 383 10.88 2.49 20.63
C SER A 383 10.79 1.35 19.61
N LEU A 384 11.21 0.14 19.99
CA LEU A 384 11.16 -1.03 19.11
C LEU A 384 9.72 -1.40 18.75
N LEU A 385 8.80 -1.40 19.71
CA LEU A 385 7.37 -1.65 19.47
C LEU A 385 6.74 -0.56 18.58
N ARG A 386 7.12 0.71 18.75
CA ARG A 386 6.65 1.80 17.87
C ARG A 386 7.09 1.59 16.42
N VAL A 387 8.36 1.26 16.21
CA VAL A 387 8.87 0.98 14.85
C VAL A 387 8.20 -0.27 14.27
N TYR A 388 8.08 -1.34 15.05
CA TYR A 388 7.36 -2.55 14.64
C TYR A 388 5.91 -2.24 14.22
N ARG A 389 5.16 -1.48 15.03
CA ARG A 389 3.80 -1.06 14.71
C ARG A 389 3.74 -0.26 13.41
N ALA A 390 4.65 0.68 13.22
CA ALA A 390 4.66 1.60 12.09
C ALA A 390 5.12 0.97 10.77
N ALA A 391 6.10 0.05 10.81
CA ALA A 391 6.74 -0.49 9.60
C ALA A 391 6.24 -1.88 9.21
N ILE A 392 5.91 -2.74 10.18
CA ILE A 392 5.53 -4.14 9.94
C ILE A 392 4.03 -4.32 10.17
N LEU A 393 3.53 -3.97 11.35
CA LEU A 393 2.13 -4.24 11.72
C LEU A 393 1.15 -3.43 10.85
N SER A 394 1.47 -2.18 10.52
CA SER A 394 0.67 -1.35 9.62
C SER A 394 0.45 -1.98 8.24
N LYS A 395 1.49 -2.61 7.66
CA LYS A 395 1.43 -3.32 6.38
C LYS A 395 0.55 -4.56 6.49
N ILE A 396 0.73 -5.35 7.55
CA ILE A 396 -0.10 -6.52 7.86
C ILE A 396 -1.56 -6.09 8.02
N ASP A 397 -1.84 -5.06 8.81
CA ASP A 397 -3.20 -4.58 9.06
C ASP A 397 -3.88 -4.04 7.78
N TYR A 398 -3.14 -3.35 6.91
CA TYR A 398 -3.69 -2.76 5.68
C TYR A 398 -4.28 -3.82 4.74
N GLY A 399 -3.59 -4.96 4.55
CA GLY A 399 -4.05 -6.04 3.67
C GLY A 399 -5.12 -6.95 4.29
N CYS A 400 -5.40 -6.81 5.59
CA CYS A 400 -6.18 -7.77 6.37
C CYS A 400 -7.58 -8.05 5.79
N THR A 401 -8.24 -7.05 5.22
CA THR A 401 -9.59 -7.21 4.66
C THR A 401 -9.61 -8.14 3.44
N ILE A 402 -8.46 -8.29 2.76
CA ILE A 402 -8.28 -9.12 1.57
C ILE A 402 -7.77 -10.51 1.98
N TYR A 403 -6.61 -10.59 2.63
CA TYR A 403 -6.01 -11.89 2.97
C TYR A 403 -6.65 -12.55 4.21
N GLY A 404 -7.54 -11.87 4.94
CA GLY A 404 -8.15 -12.40 6.17
C GLY A 404 -8.97 -13.69 5.99
N SER A 405 -9.30 -14.07 4.75
CA SER A 405 -9.90 -15.35 4.35
C SER A 405 -8.88 -16.39 3.83
N ALA A 406 -7.58 -16.12 3.91
CA ALA A 406 -6.57 -17.08 3.51
C ALA A 406 -6.59 -18.33 4.40
N ARG A 407 -6.09 -19.45 3.87
CA ARG A 407 -5.98 -20.70 4.63
C ARG A 407 -5.05 -20.53 5.83
N GLN A 408 -5.30 -21.32 6.88
CA GLN A 408 -4.52 -21.22 8.13
C GLN A 408 -3.02 -21.42 7.94
N SER A 409 -2.60 -22.28 7.01
CA SER A 409 -1.17 -22.48 6.68
C SER A 409 -0.48 -21.23 6.13
N VAL A 410 -1.23 -20.36 5.44
CA VAL A 410 -0.73 -19.07 4.95
C VAL A 410 -0.69 -18.06 6.09
N LEU A 411 -1.76 -17.97 6.88
CA LEU A 411 -1.85 -17.07 8.04
C LEU A 411 -0.77 -17.36 9.09
N GLN A 412 -0.37 -18.62 9.25
CA GLN A 412 0.71 -19.03 10.15
C GLN A 412 2.07 -18.41 9.79
N LYS A 413 2.35 -18.12 8.51
CA LYS A 413 3.60 -17.45 8.10
C LYS A 413 3.71 -16.05 8.70
N LEU A 414 2.59 -15.30 8.70
CA LEU A 414 2.53 -13.96 9.29
C LEU A 414 2.65 -14.00 10.82
N ASN A 415 2.12 -15.03 11.46
CA ASN A 415 2.29 -15.23 12.90
C ASN A 415 3.77 -15.38 13.27
N THR A 416 4.56 -16.10 12.47
CA THR A 416 6.01 -16.24 12.71
C THR A 416 6.73 -14.89 12.69
N ILE A 417 6.39 -14.01 11.76
CA ILE A 417 6.94 -12.64 11.67
C ILE A 417 6.55 -11.84 12.92
N HIS A 418 5.26 -11.84 13.25
CA HIS A 418 4.72 -11.14 14.42
C HIS A 418 5.39 -11.60 15.72
N HIS A 419 5.47 -12.92 15.97
CA HIS A 419 6.09 -13.44 17.19
C HIS A 419 7.59 -13.17 17.24
N SER A 420 8.28 -13.23 16.09
CA SER A 420 9.70 -12.90 16.02
C SER A 420 9.94 -11.45 16.37
N ALA A 421 9.14 -10.53 15.83
CA ALA A 421 9.21 -9.11 16.18
C ALA A 421 8.94 -8.85 17.67
N LEU A 422 7.92 -9.48 18.26
CA LEU A 422 7.63 -9.35 19.69
C LEU A 422 8.77 -9.86 20.58
N ARG A 423 9.39 -11.00 20.22
CA ARG A 423 10.57 -11.52 20.93
C ARG A 423 11.74 -10.56 20.89
N LEU A 424 11.99 -9.94 19.73
CA LEU A 424 13.04 -8.92 19.60
C LEU A 424 12.73 -7.67 20.42
N CYS A 425 11.49 -7.16 20.32
CA CYS A 425 11.07 -5.99 21.06
C CYS A 425 11.16 -6.20 22.58
N SER A 426 10.81 -7.39 23.07
CA SER A 426 10.83 -7.72 24.51
C SER A 426 12.16 -8.27 25.02
N GLY A 427 13.04 -8.75 24.13
CA GLY A 427 14.27 -9.46 24.51
C GLY A 427 14.04 -10.90 24.99
N ALA A 428 12.84 -11.44 24.77
CA ALA A 428 12.44 -12.79 25.15
C ALA A 428 13.16 -13.88 24.32
N PHE A 429 13.22 -15.10 24.85
CA PHE A 429 13.85 -16.23 24.18
C PHE A 429 12.96 -16.78 23.05
N ARG A 430 13.59 -17.49 22.10
CA ARG A 430 12.86 -18.20 21.03
C ARG A 430 11.83 -19.19 21.57
N THR A 431 12.11 -19.82 22.71
CA THR A 431 11.22 -20.77 23.40
C THR A 431 10.13 -20.11 24.25
N SER A 432 10.10 -18.78 24.36
CA SER A 432 9.10 -18.09 25.18
C SER A 432 7.68 -18.34 24.67
N PRO A 433 6.71 -18.63 25.57
CA PRO A 433 5.32 -18.90 25.19
C PRO A 433 4.71 -17.69 24.50
N VAL A 434 3.98 -17.95 23.41
CA VAL A 434 3.39 -16.90 22.56
C VAL A 434 2.37 -16.06 23.33
N GLU A 435 1.52 -16.69 24.14
CA GLU A 435 0.54 -15.97 24.99
C GLU A 435 1.20 -15.01 25.97
N SER A 436 2.36 -15.38 26.53
CA SER A 436 3.13 -14.47 27.39
C SER A 436 3.69 -13.29 26.60
N LEU A 437 4.10 -13.48 25.34
CA LEU A 437 4.61 -12.39 24.51
C LEU A 437 3.53 -11.34 24.22
N TYR A 438 2.31 -11.78 23.92
CA TYR A 438 1.19 -10.89 23.67
C TYR A 438 0.92 -9.99 24.87
N VAL A 439 0.83 -10.58 26.06
CA VAL A 439 0.53 -9.84 27.30
C VAL A 439 1.72 -9.00 27.76
N GLU A 440 2.95 -9.50 27.63
CA GLU A 440 4.17 -8.79 28.01
C GLU A 440 4.41 -7.55 27.14
N CYS A 441 4.13 -7.64 25.84
CA CYS A 441 4.28 -6.52 24.90
C CYS A 441 3.03 -5.63 24.81
N HIS A 442 1.92 -6.05 25.42
CA HIS A 442 0.59 -5.47 25.22
C HIS A 442 0.22 -5.38 23.73
N GLU A 443 0.41 -6.50 23.03
CA GLU A 443 0.12 -6.68 21.61
C GLU A 443 -0.77 -7.92 21.43
N PRO A 444 -2.01 -7.78 20.93
CA PRO A 444 -2.88 -8.93 20.72
C PRO A 444 -2.39 -9.79 19.55
N SER A 445 -2.84 -11.04 19.52
CA SER A 445 -2.55 -11.94 18.38
C SER A 445 -3.07 -11.36 17.06
N LEU A 446 -2.42 -11.72 15.95
CA LEU A 446 -2.88 -11.29 14.62
C LEU A 446 -4.32 -11.75 14.34
N GLU A 447 -4.80 -12.83 14.94
CA GLU A 447 -6.19 -13.27 14.81
C GLU A 447 -7.18 -12.27 15.40
N HIS A 448 -6.96 -11.84 16.65
CA HIS A 448 -7.76 -10.79 17.29
C HIS A 448 -7.74 -9.50 16.46
N ARG A 449 -6.56 -9.12 15.94
CA ARG A 449 -6.43 -7.96 15.06
C ARG A 449 -7.24 -8.11 13.78
N ARG A 450 -7.21 -9.29 13.14
CA ARG A 450 -7.99 -9.53 11.92
C ARG A 450 -9.50 -9.44 12.16
N GLN A 451 -9.98 -9.98 13.29
CA GLN A 451 -11.38 -9.87 13.70
C GLN A 451 -11.76 -8.41 13.93
N MET A 452 -10.95 -7.66 14.67
CA MET A 452 -11.12 -6.22 14.91
C MET A 452 -11.24 -5.42 13.60
N LEU A 453 -10.29 -5.60 12.69
CA LEU A 453 -10.23 -4.88 11.42
C LEU A 453 -11.37 -5.28 10.49
N THR A 454 -11.75 -6.57 10.49
CA THR A 454 -12.91 -7.07 9.74
C THR A 454 -14.19 -6.39 10.21
N LEU A 455 -14.43 -6.34 11.53
CA LEU A 455 -15.60 -5.68 12.11
C LEU A 455 -15.59 -4.17 11.86
N HIS A 456 -14.45 -3.49 12.05
CA HIS A 456 -14.32 -2.06 11.75
C HIS A 456 -14.65 -1.73 10.29
N TYR A 457 -14.17 -2.56 9.35
CA TYR A 457 -14.44 -2.37 7.93
C TYR A 457 -15.90 -2.69 7.60
N PHE A 458 -16.44 -3.78 8.13
CA PHE A 458 -17.84 -4.16 7.97
C PHE A 458 -18.80 -3.07 8.47
N SER A 459 -18.59 -2.55 9.69
CA SER A 459 -19.39 -1.43 10.23
C SER A 459 -19.29 -0.18 9.36
N LYS A 460 -18.10 0.12 8.80
CA LYS A 460 -17.94 1.23 7.86
C LYS A 460 -18.78 1.05 6.61
N ILE A 461 -18.84 -0.16 6.06
CA ILE A 461 -19.73 -0.49 4.93
C ILE A 461 -21.18 -0.23 5.33
N LEU A 462 -21.64 -0.77 6.46
CA LEU A 462 -23.03 -0.65 6.90
C LEU A 462 -23.48 0.79 7.15
N THR A 463 -22.57 1.67 7.59
CA THR A 463 -22.90 3.09 7.83
C THR A 463 -22.89 3.95 6.56
N ASN A 464 -22.42 3.44 5.41
CA ASN A 464 -22.33 4.22 4.17
C ASN A 464 -23.10 3.54 3.03
N PRO A 465 -24.35 3.97 2.77
CA PRO A 465 -25.17 3.42 1.68
C PRO A 465 -24.53 3.54 0.28
N ASN A 466 -23.71 4.56 0.06
CA ASN A 466 -22.99 4.78 -1.20
C ASN A 466 -21.71 3.94 -1.32
N HIS A 467 -21.39 3.12 -0.32
CA HIS A 467 -20.21 2.27 -0.37
C HIS A 467 -20.37 1.23 -1.50
N PRO A 468 -19.35 1.01 -2.36
CA PRO A 468 -19.45 0.06 -3.48
C PRO A 468 -19.89 -1.35 -3.06
N TYR A 469 -19.53 -1.75 -1.84
CA TYR A 469 -19.85 -3.06 -1.29
C TYR A 469 -21.14 -3.11 -0.45
N PHE A 470 -21.88 -2.00 -0.27
CA PHE A 470 -23.06 -1.94 0.59
C PHE A 470 -24.14 -2.97 0.19
N ASN A 471 -24.39 -3.12 -1.11
CA ASN A 471 -25.42 -4.03 -1.62
C ASN A 471 -25.00 -5.51 -1.62
N TYR A 472 -23.71 -5.81 -1.45
CA TYR A 472 -23.22 -7.19 -1.45
C TYR A 472 -23.60 -7.98 -0.19
N LYS A 473 -24.00 -7.29 0.89
CA LYS A 473 -24.51 -7.91 2.13
C LYS A 473 -25.75 -8.79 1.91
N GLN A 474 -26.52 -8.52 0.85
CA GLN A 474 -27.76 -9.23 0.48
C GLN A 474 -27.61 -10.04 -0.82
N SER A 475 -26.37 -10.29 -1.27
CA SER A 475 -26.13 -11.03 -2.50
C SER A 475 -26.57 -12.49 -2.38
N ARG A 476 -27.76 -12.79 -2.92
CA ARG A 476 -28.30 -14.16 -3.02
C ARG A 476 -27.37 -15.09 -3.80
N PHE A 477 -26.61 -14.56 -4.74
CA PHE A 477 -25.64 -15.32 -5.51
C PHE A 477 -24.51 -15.86 -4.61
N LEU A 478 -23.92 -15.00 -3.76
CA LEU A 478 -22.84 -15.40 -2.86
C LEU A 478 -23.33 -16.40 -1.80
N GLN A 479 -24.55 -16.22 -1.29
CA GLN A 479 -25.17 -17.16 -0.35
C GLN A 479 -25.36 -18.54 -0.98
N ARG A 480 -25.97 -18.61 -2.18
CA ARG A 480 -26.15 -19.88 -2.90
C ARG A 480 -24.82 -20.59 -3.20
N LEU A 481 -23.78 -19.83 -3.57
CA LEU A 481 -22.46 -20.39 -3.84
C LEU A 481 -21.80 -20.96 -2.58
N GLN A 482 -21.99 -20.30 -1.43
CA GLN A 482 -21.53 -20.78 -0.12
C GLN A 482 -22.27 -22.05 0.31
N ASP A 483 -23.60 -22.07 0.17
CA ASP A 483 -24.44 -23.22 0.54
C ASP A 483 -24.12 -24.45 -0.31
N ALA A 484 -23.81 -24.24 -1.60
CA ALA A 484 -23.40 -25.31 -2.51
C ALA A 484 -21.98 -25.84 -2.23
N ARG A 485 -21.14 -25.09 -1.51
CA ARG A 485 -19.73 -25.43 -1.23
C ARG A 485 -19.31 -25.06 0.20
N PRO A 486 -19.84 -25.76 1.23
CA PRO A 486 -19.58 -25.43 2.63
C PRO A 486 -18.11 -25.60 3.06
N SER A 487 -17.31 -26.37 2.30
CA SER A 487 -15.87 -26.52 2.53
C SER A 487 -15.02 -25.33 2.08
N VAL A 488 -15.60 -24.37 1.34
CA VAL A 488 -14.92 -23.14 0.89
C VAL A 488 -14.98 -22.08 1.99
N VAL A 489 -13.90 -21.32 2.14
CA VAL A 489 -13.79 -20.27 3.15
C VAL A 489 -14.98 -19.29 3.03
N PRO A 490 -15.69 -19.00 4.14
CA PRO A 490 -16.86 -18.15 4.08
C PRO A 490 -16.55 -16.75 3.55
N SER A 491 -17.53 -16.18 2.83
CA SER A 491 -17.45 -14.83 2.30
C SER A 491 -17.16 -13.79 3.39
N PHE A 492 -16.61 -12.63 3.01
CA PHE A 492 -16.31 -11.54 3.96
C PHE A 492 -17.52 -11.16 4.83
N PHE A 493 -18.71 -10.99 4.23
CA PHE A 493 -19.92 -10.60 4.97
C PHE A 493 -20.39 -11.70 5.92
N THR A 494 -20.29 -12.97 5.51
CA THR A 494 -20.63 -14.12 6.36
C THR A 494 -19.68 -14.22 7.56
N ARG A 495 -18.37 -14.06 7.36
CA ARG A 495 -17.38 -14.07 8.45
C ARG A 495 -17.60 -12.92 9.41
N ALA A 496 -17.81 -11.71 8.89
CA ALA A 496 -18.04 -10.53 9.71
C ALA A 496 -19.32 -10.65 10.55
N ALA A 497 -20.41 -11.17 9.97
CA ALA A 497 -21.65 -11.44 10.69
C ALA A 497 -21.45 -12.52 11.77
N GLY A 498 -20.72 -13.60 11.45
CA GLY A 498 -20.35 -14.62 12.45
C GLY A 498 -19.58 -14.02 13.63
N PHE A 499 -18.61 -13.14 13.36
CA PHE A 499 -17.90 -12.44 14.43
C PHE A 499 -18.82 -11.53 15.26
N LEU A 500 -19.72 -10.75 14.64
CA LEU A 500 -20.67 -9.92 15.40
C LEU A 500 -21.50 -10.76 16.39
N HIS A 501 -21.95 -11.92 15.92
CA HIS A 501 -22.67 -12.87 16.75
C HIS A 501 -21.81 -13.45 17.88
N ASP A 502 -20.62 -13.96 17.54
CA ASP A 502 -19.67 -14.53 18.51
C ASP A 502 -19.27 -13.55 19.63
N PHE A 503 -19.29 -12.25 19.34
CA PHE A 503 -18.95 -11.19 20.28
C PHE A 503 -20.18 -10.55 20.96
N ASN A 504 -21.39 -11.04 20.71
CA ASN A 504 -22.65 -10.45 21.19
C ASN A 504 -22.81 -8.96 20.84
N LEU A 505 -22.45 -8.60 19.61
CA LEU A 505 -22.49 -7.21 19.11
C LEU A 505 -23.73 -6.91 18.25
N ASP A 506 -24.58 -7.90 18.01
CA ASP A 506 -25.78 -7.80 17.16
C ASP A 506 -26.85 -6.84 17.70
N THR A 507 -26.78 -6.49 18.98
CA THR A 507 -27.78 -5.63 19.66
C THR A 507 -27.68 -4.16 19.26
N ALA A 508 -26.52 -3.72 18.76
CA ALA A 508 -26.30 -2.33 18.37
C ALA A 508 -26.75 -2.08 16.93
N GLN A 509 -27.65 -1.12 16.75
CA GLN A 509 -27.97 -0.62 15.42
C GLN A 509 -26.95 0.45 15.05
N LEU A 510 -26.41 0.43 13.83
CA LEU A 510 -25.43 1.44 13.41
C LEU A 510 -26.14 2.65 12.81
N LEU A 511 -25.80 3.84 13.33
CA LEU A 511 -26.30 5.09 12.78
C LEU A 511 -25.66 5.34 11.39
N PRO A 512 -26.45 5.54 10.32
CA PRO A 512 -25.92 5.85 9.00
C PRO A 512 -25.17 7.20 9.00
N ASN A 513 -24.08 7.29 8.24
CA ASN A 513 -23.42 8.56 8.01
C ASN A 513 -24.26 9.40 7.04
N PRO A 514 -24.61 10.64 7.39
CA PRO A 514 -25.30 11.52 6.46
C PRO A 514 -24.42 11.83 5.25
N VAL A 515 -25.04 11.99 4.07
CA VAL A 515 -24.37 12.53 2.89
C VAL A 515 -24.21 14.03 3.10
N ILE A 516 -23.00 14.46 3.45
CA ILE A 516 -22.73 15.84 3.83
C ILE A 516 -22.13 16.61 2.64
N LEU A 517 -22.80 17.68 2.21
CA LEU A 517 -22.32 18.63 1.21
C LEU A 517 -21.88 19.94 1.90
N LEU A 518 -20.89 19.87 2.78
CA LEU A 518 -20.27 21.08 3.30
C LEU A 518 -19.23 21.61 2.31
N THR A 519 -19.31 22.91 2.00
CA THR A 519 -18.25 23.62 1.30
C THR A 519 -17.08 23.89 2.25
N PRO A 520 -15.84 23.50 1.91
CA PRO A 520 -14.71 23.58 2.83
C PRO A 520 -14.22 25.01 3.15
N TRP A 521 -14.70 26.03 2.45
CA TRP A 521 -14.30 27.45 2.63
C TRP A 521 -15.32 28.29 3.40
N ILE A 522 -16.45 27.73 3.81
CA ILE A 522 -17.44 28.42 4.64
C ILE A 522 -17.36 27.83 6.05
N PRO A 523 -17.22 28.64 7.11
CA PRO A 523 -17.35 28.15 8.46
C PRO A 523 -18.81 27.72 8.69
N HIS A 524 -18.99 26.44 9.02
CA HIS A 524 -20.29 25.86 9.35
C HIS A 524 -20.35 25.61 10.86
N GLY A 525 -21.47 25.92 11.50
CA GLY A 525 -21.63 25.69 12.94
C GLY A 525 -22.65 26.59 13.62
N LEU A 526 -23.06 26.19 14.82
CA LEU A 526 -23.95 26.93 15.69
C LEU A 526 -23.14 27.73 16.71
N LYS A 527 -23.44 29.03 16.83
CA LYS A 527 -22.88 29.83 17.92
C LYS A 527 -23.57 29.47 19.23
N PHE A 528 -22.82 29.50 20.32
CA PHE A 528 -23.36 29.32 21.66
C PHE A 528 -22.89 30.45 22.57
N LEU A 529 -23.66 30.72 23.61
CA LEU A 529 -23.37 31.71 24.64
C LEU A 529 -22.54 31.07 25.76
N ASN A 530 -21.55 31.80 26.26
CA ASN A 530 -20.78 31.40 27.43
C ASN A 530 -20.66 32.59 28.40
N PRO A 531 -21.70 32.87 29.21
CA PRO A 531 -21.67 33.99 30.15
C PRO A 531 -20.63 33.80 31.29
N PHE A 532 -19.99 32.64 31.35
CA PHE A 532 -19.07 32.23 32.41
C PHE A 532 -17.61 32.16 31.95
N GLU A 533 -17.30 32.52 30.70
CA GLU A 533 -15.99 32.31 30.05
C GLU A 533 -14.79 32.86 30.86
N ASN A 534 -15.00 33.96 31.59
CA ASN A 534 -13.96 34.63 32.38
C ASN A 534 -13.79 34.08 33.81
N TYR A 535 -14.51 33.01 34.19
CA TYR A 535 -14.53 32.47 35.55
C TYR A 535 -13.99 31.05 35.61
N ASP A 536 -12.93 30.83 36.39
CA ASP A 536 -12.33 29.52 36.61
C ASP A 536 -13.14 28.70 37.62
N LYS A 537 -13.54 27.49 37.20
CA LYS A 537 -14.35 26.55 38.00
C LYS A 537 -13.64 26.11 39.28
N THR A 538 -12.31 26.11 39.33
CA THR A 538 -11.56 25.65 40.52
C THR A 538 -11.50 26.69 41.64
N ASN A 539 -11.62 27.98 41.29
CA ASN A 539 -11.37 29.10 42.19
C ASN A 539 -12.61 29.97 42.44
N THR A 540 -13.67 29.79 41.65
CA THR A 540 -14.91 30.58 41.75
C THR A 540 -15.93 29.86 42.62
N ALA A 541 -16.48 30.54 43.63
CA ALA A 541 -17.52 29.98 44.49
C ALA A 541 -18.83 29.74 43.72
N SER A 542 -19.56 28.66 44.05
CA SER A 542 -20.83 28.30 43.39
C SER A 542 -21.88 29.41 43.42
N ASP A 543 -21.94 30.20 44.50
CA ASP A 543 -22.87 31.32 44.63
C ASP A 543 -22.66 32.41 43.55
N ILE A 544 -21.41 32.60 43.11
CA ILE A 544 -21.08 33.55 42.03
C ILE A 544 -21.66 33.03 40.71
N TYR A 545 -21.53 31.72 40.43
CA TYR A 545 -22.14 31.12 39.25
C TYR A 545 -23.66 31.21 39.25
N LEU A 546 -24.29 31.05 40.43
CA LEU A 546 -25.74 31.23 40.58
C LEU A 546 -26.18 32.67 40.31
N GLN A 547 -25.44 33.67 40.79
CA GLN A 547 -25.71 35.08 40.53
C GLN A 547 -25.55 35.44 39.04
N LEU A 548 -24.47 34.98 38.41
CA LEU A 548 -24.22 35.17 36.98
C LEU A 548 -25.31 34.50 36.14
N PHE A 549 -25.74 33.30 36.52
CA PHE A 549 -26.83 32.61 35.86
C PHE A 549 -28.18 33.34 36.04
N ALA A 550 -28.48 33.84 37.24
CA ALA A 550 -29.68 34.63 37.50
C ALA A 550 -29.71 35.91 36.65
N HIS A 551 -28.60 36.64 36.59
CA HIS A 551 -28.47 37.82 35.73
C HIS A 551 -28.62 37.48 34.24
N HIS A 552 -28.00 36.38 33.78
CA HIS A 552 -28.19 35.88 32.43
C HIS A 552 -29.67 35.54 32.14
N ARG A 553 -30.38 34.93 33.10
CA ARG A 553 -31.81 34.63 32.96
C ARG A 553 -32.67 35.88 32.91
N GLU A 554 -32.31 36.95 33.61
CA GLU A 554 -32.98 38.25 33.49
C GLU A 554 -32.80 38.83 32.08
N LEU A 555 -31.59 38.78 31.51
CA LEU A 555 -31.34 39.27 30.14
C LEU A 555 -32.11 38.49 29.07
N TYR A 556 -32.24 37.17 29.26
CA TYR A 556 -32.93 36.27 28.33
C TYR A 556 -34.29 35.80 28.88
N HIS A 557 -35.01 36.67 29.61
CA HIS A 557 -36.28 36.32 30.26
C HIS A 557 -37.40 35.94 29.28
N HIS A 558 -37.34 36.45 28.05
CA HIS A 558 -38.24 36.10 26.94
C HIS A 558 -37.94 34.74 26.29
N PHE A 559 -36.81 34.11 26.63
CA PHE A 559 -36.46 32.78 26.14
C PHE A 559 -36.88 31.69 27.13
N ILE A 560 -37.59 30.70 26.62
CA ILE A 560 -37.99 29.49 27.34
C ILE A 560 -36.74 28.63 27.61
N PRO A 561 -36.40 28.34 28.89
CA PRO A 561 -35.22 27.55 29.22
C PRO A 561 -35.48 26.05 29.02
N VAL A 562 -34.53 25.37 28.39
CA VAL A 562 -34.46 23.91 28.29
C VAL A 562 -33.10 23.47 28.80
N PHE A 563 -33.04 22.51 29.73
CA PHE A 563 -31.77 21.99 30.26
C PHE A 563 -31.53 20.58 29.75
N THR A 564 -30.28 20.27 29.42
CA THR A 564 -29.90 18.98 28.87
C THR A 564 -28.70 18.43 29.61
N ASP A 565 -28.69 17.12 29.81
CA ASP A 565 -27.55 16.40 30.39
C ASP A 565 -27.44 14.97 29.84
N GLY A 566 -26.22 14.44 29.83
CA GLY A 566 -25.87 13.07 29.48
C GLY A 566 -25.21 12.33 30.64
N SER A 567 -25.57 11.06 30.83
CA SER A 567 -24.97 10.21 31.85
C SER A 567 -24.40 8.92 31.24
N LYS A 568 -23.26 8.49 31.77
CA LYS A 568 -22.63 7.23 31.39
C LYS A 568 -22.07 6.51 32.62
N THR A 569 -22.52 5.28 32.80
CA THR A 569 -21.98 4.31 33.77
C THR A 569 -21.27 3.17 33.02
N THR A 570 -20.82 2.15 33.75
CA THR A 570 -20.21 0.95 33.15
C THR A 570 -21.20 0.11 32.36
N THR A 571 -22.50 0.17 32.71
CA THR A 571 -23.55 -0.69 32.14
C THR A 571 -24.57 0.08 31.32
N GLN A 572 -24.69 1.40 31.52
CA GLN A 572 -25.74 2.22 30.94
C GLN A 572 -25.18 3.51 30.35
N THR A 573 -25.81 3.99 29.29
CA THR A 573 -25.62 5.34 28.77
C THR A 573 -27.00 5.92 28.53
N SER A 574 -27.25 7.16 28.96
CA SER A 574 -28.57 7.78 28.97
C SER A 574 -28.47 9.29 28.90
N PHE A 575 -29.56 9.95 28.58
CA PHE A 575 -29.62 11.41 28.53
C PHE A 575 -30.97 11.91 29.03
N ALA A 576 -31.04 13.19 29.37
CA ALA A 576 -32.28 13.84 29.76
C ALA A 576 -32.41 15.27 29.21
N CYS A 577 -33.66 15.71 29.07
CA CYS A 577 -34.06 17.05 28.67
C CYS A 577 -35.13 17.54 29.66
N VAL A 578 -34.94 18.72 30.24
CA VAL A 578 -35.86 19.32 31.21
C VAL A 578 -36.46 20.58 30.61
N PHE A 579 -37.77 20.55 30.43
CA PHE A 579 -38.61 21.68 30.05
C PHE A 579 -39.36 22.21 31.28
N ILE A 580 -40.02 23.36 31.14
CA ILE A 580 -40.78 23.99 32.24
C ILE A 580 -41.79 23.02 32.88
N ASN A 581 -42.50 22.24 32.06
CA ASN A 581 -43.61 21.38 32.51
C ASN A 581 -43.35 19.87 32.33
N SER A 582 -42.17 19.48 31.84
CA SER A 582 -41.89 18.07 31.56
C SER A 582 -40.39 17.77 31.71
N THR A 583 -40.09 16.55 32.15
CA THR A 583 -38.73 16.01 32.17
C THR A 583 -38.74 14.72 31.37
N LEU A 584 -37.95 14.69 30.31
CA LEU A 584 -37.81 13.55 29.42
C LEU A 584 -36.45 12.92 29.67
N SER A 585 -36.40 11.61 29.86
CA SER A 585 -35.14 10.90 30.08
C SER A 585 -35.16 9.55 29.38
N PHE A 586 -34.06 9.20 28.72
CA PHE A 586 -33.99 8.03 27.86
C PHE A 586 -32.66 7.31 27.96
N GLN A 587 -32.71 5.99 27.84
CA GLN A 587 -31.57 5.10 27.71
C GLN A 587 -31.16 4.94 26.25
N LEU A 588 -29.85 4.84 26.06
CA LEU A 588 -29.16 4.57 24.82
C LEU A 588 -28.47 3.21 24.90
N HIS A 589 -28.06 2.69 23.75
CA HIS A 589 -27.24 1.48 23.73
C HIS A 589 -25.93 1.70 24.53
N PRO A 590 -25.47 0.74 25.37
CA PRO A 590 -24.29 0.88 26.24
C PRO A 590 -22.96 1.19 25.52
N SER A 591 -22.92 0.93 24.21
CA SER A 591 -21.81 1.29 23.32
C SER A 591 -21.61 2.81 23.19
N CYS A 592 -22.67 3.61 23.36
CA CYS A 592 -22.64 5.06 23.14
C CYS A 592 -21.71 5.74 24.15
N SER A 593 -20.94 6.72 23.72
CA SER A 593 -20.07 7.51 24.60
C SER A 593 -20.87 8.55 25.40
N ILE A 594 -20.24 9.10 26.44
CA ILE A 594 -20.80 10.24 27.18
C ILE A 594 -21.10 11.41 26.23
N PHE A 595 -20.18 11.70 25.29
CA PHE A 595 -20.38 12.71 24.27
C PHE A 595 -21.65 12.46 23.41
N THR A 596 -21.90 11.20 23.04
CA THR A 596 -23.11 10.82 22.29
C THR A 596 -24.39 11.00 23.13
N ALA A 597 -24.32 10.78 24.43
CA ALA A 597 -25.45 11.05 25.32
C ALA A 597 -25.79 12.55 25.36
N GLU A 598 -24.78 13.38 25.60
CA GLU A 598 -24.90 14.85 25.65
C GLU A 598 -25.45 15.44 24.35
N ILE A 599 -24.88 15.05 23.21
CA ILE A 599 -25.33 15.58 21.91
C ILE A 599 -26.74 15.06 21.54
N ARG A 600 -27.14 13.87 21.99
CA ARG A 600 -28.51 13.37 21.82
C ARG A 600 -29.50 14.15 22.68
N ALA A 601 -29.12 14.60 23.87
CA ALA A 601 -29.97 15.46 24.69
C ALA A 601 -30.33 16.76 23.95
N ILE A 602 -29.34 17.41 23.33
CA ILE A 602 -29.57 18.62 22.53
C ILE A 602 -30.43 18.30 21.29
N LEU A 603 -30.12 17.23 20.55
CA LEU A 603 -30.90 16.83 19.37
C LEU A 603 -32.36 16.53 19.73
N HIS A 604 -32.60 15.79 20.81
CA HIS A 604 -33.93 15.46 21.28
C HIS A 604 -34.68 16.71 21.76
N SER A 605 -33.99 17.64 22.43
CA SER A 605 -34.58 18.91 22.83
C SER A 605 -35.08 19.71 21.63
N LEU A 606 -34.30 19.79 20.55
CA LEU A 606 -34.73 20.44 19.30
C LEU A 606 -35.92 19.72 18.67
N SER A 607 -35.93 18.39 18.67
CA SER A 607 -37.04 17.60 18.16
C SER A 607 -38.32 17.85 18.95
N GLU A 608 -38.23 17.95 20.27
CA GLU A 608 -39.36 18.22 21.15
C GLU A 608 -39.86 19.66 20.99
N ILE A 609 -38.95 20.65 20.88
CA ILE A 609 -39.27 22.05 20.58
C ILE A 609 -40.11 22.16 19.29
N SER A 610 -39.83 21.31 18.29
CA SER A 610 -40.56 21.33 17.02
C SER A 610 -42.06 21.02 17.12
N ASN A 611 -42.49 20.43 18.24
CA ASN A 611 -43.90 20.10 18.51
C ASN A 611 -44.68 21.28 19.15
N TYR A 612 -43.99 22.33 19.56
CA TYR A 612 -44.58 23.53 20.15
C TYR A 612 -44.78 24.63 19.11
N PRO A 613 -45.65 25.63 19.38
CA PRO A 613 -45.71 26.85 18.56
C PRO A 613 -44.34 27.56 18.53
N ALA A 614 -44.08 28.28 17.44
CA ALA A 614 -42.83 29.02 17.26
C ALA A 614 -42.64 30.07 18.36
N ASP A 615 -41.52 29.98 19.07
CA ASP A 615 -41.16 30.88 20.17
C ASP A 615 -39.62 30.94 20.33
N ASN A 616 -39.17 31.68 21.34
CA ASN A 616 -37.77 31.85 21.72
C ASN A 616 -37.37 30.77 22.74
N TYR A 617 -36.39 29.93 22.41
CA TYR A 617 -35.87 28.86 23.25
C TYR A 617 -34.37 29.01 23.50
N ILE A 618 -33.92 28.73 24.73
CA ILE A 618 -32.51 28.65 25.07
C ILE A 618 -32.20 27.30 25.70
N ILE A 619 -31.32 26.54 25.06
CA ILE A 619 -30.89 25.21 25.50
C ILE A 619 -29.59 25.36 26.28
N TYR A 620 -29.64 25.03 27.57
CA TYR A 620 -28.50 25.00 28.47
C TYR A 620 -27.91 23.58 28.54
N SER A 621 -26.62 23.47 28.26
CA SER A 621 -25.85 22.22 28.40
C SER A 621 -24.56 22.50 29.15
N ASP A 622 -24.16 21.59 30.02
CA ASP A 622 -22.86 21.67 30.70
C ASP A 622 -21.71 21.01 29.92
N SER A 623 -22.02 20.35 28.80
CA SER A 623 -21.05 19.74 27.91
C SER A 623 -20.43 20.75 26.96
N LEU A 624 -19.40 21.46 27.45
CA LEU A 624 -18.61 22.38 26.63
C LEU A 624 -18.05 21.70 25.37
N SER A 625 -17.68 20.42 25.48
CA SER A 625 -17.15 19.63 24.36
C SER A 625 -18.15 19.50 23.20
N VAL A 626 -19.45 19.33 23.50
CA VAL A 626 -20.50 19.23 22.48
C VAL A 626 -20.77 20.59 21.86
N LEU A 627 -20.87 21.65 22.66
CA LEU A 627 -21.09 23.02 22.18
C LEU A 627 -19.94 23.49 21.26
N GLN A 628 -18.69 23.21 21.63
CA GLN A 628 -17.54 23.47 20.79
C GLN A 628 -17.59 22.67 19.48
N ALA A 629 -17.96 21.39 19.53
CA ALA A 629 -18.11 20.56 18.34
C ALA A 629 -19.22 21.06 17.38
N LEU A 630 -20.30 21.62 17.93
CA LEU A 630 -21.37 22.24 17.16
C LEU A 630 -20.96 23.58 16.55
N SER A 631 -20.04 24.32 17.19
CA SER A 631 -19.56 25.62 16.71
C SER A 631 -18.61 25.55 15.52
N SER A 632 -17.91 24.42 15.33
CA SER A 632 -16.93 24.22 14.27
C SER A 632 -17.15 22.88 13.56
N LEU A 633 -18.12 22.85 12.65
CA LEU A 633 -18.46 21.66 11.87
C LEU A 633 -17.52 21.50 10.66
N HIS A 634 -17.03 20.28 10.48
CA HIS A 634 -16.21 19.87 9.34
C HIS A 634 -16.59 18.46 8.88
N ARG A 635 -16.13 18.03 7.69
CA ARG A 635 -16.44 16.72 7.08
C ARG A 635 -16.24 15.47 7.96
N HIS A 636 -15.49 15.56 9.06
CA HIS A 636 -15.24 14.47 10.00
C HIS A 636 -15.95 14.65 11.36
N SER A 637 -16.86 15.63 11.47
CA SER A 637 -17.59 15.91 12.71
C SER A 637 -18.57 14.79 13.03
N HIS A 638 -19.03 14.78 14.27
CA HIS A 638 -19.98 13.78 14.76
C HIS A 638 -21.26 13.78 13.88
N PRO A 639 -21.78 12.60 13.44
CA PRO A 639 -22.96 12.54 12.56
C PRO A 639 -24.18 13.30 13.10
N LEU A 640 -24.44 13.20 14.40
CA LEU A 640 -25.57 13.89 15.06
C LEU A 640 -25.41 15.42 15.08
N ALA A 641 -24.20 15.95 14.96
CA ALA A 641 -23.97 17.39 14.89
C ALA A 641 -24.56 17.99 13.60
N PHE A 642 -24.54 17.23 12.50
CA PHE A 642 -25.21 17.61 11.26
C PHE A 642 -26.73 17.51 11.36
N SER A 643 -27.24 16.48 12.05
CA SER A 643 -28.68 16.36 12.33
C SER A 643 -29.20 17.54 13.17
N ILE A 644 -28.39 18.00 14.13
CA ILE A 644 -28.69 19.19 14.93
C ILE A 644 -28.72 20.44 14.05
N LEU A 645 -27.70 20.65 13.20
CA LEU A 645 -27.66 21.82 12.31
C LEU A 645 -28.88 21.85 11.37
N ASP A 646 -29.17 20.73 10.71
CA ASP A 646 -30.32 20.62 9.79
C ASP A 646 -31.65 20.88 10.51
N LEU A 647 -31.84 20.31 11.69
CA LEU A 647 -33.07 20.51 12.46
C LEU A 647 -33.18 21.94 12.98
N HIS A 648 -32.08 22.51 13.47
CA HIS A 648 -32.00 23.91 13.89
C HIS A 648 -32.39 24.85 12.76
N ASP A 649 -31.78 24.71 11.57
CA ASP A 649 -32.06 25.59 10.44
C ASP A 649 -33.50 25.46 9.94
N ARG A 650 -34.06 24.24 9.97
CA ARG A 650 -35.49 24.03 9.68
C ARG A 650 -36.41 24.71 10.67
N LEU A 651 -36.06 24.75 11.96
CA LEU A 651 -36.82 25.44 12.99
C LEU A 651 -36.72 26.96 12.84
N VAL A 652 -35.53 27.50 12.58
CA VAL A 652 -35.34 28.92 12.31
C VAL A 652 -36.17 29.37 11.11
N CYS A 653 -36.20 28.58 10.03
CA CYS A 653 -37.06 28.84 8.86
C CYS A 653 -38.56 28.84 9.18
N LYS A 654 -38.98 28.14 10.25
CA LYS A 654 -40.37 28.12 10.74
C LYS A 654 -40.68 29.26 11.72
N GLY A 655 -39.72 30.15 12.00
CA GLY A 655 -39.89 31.30 12.88
C GLY A 655 -39.48 31.08 14.34
N PHE A 656 -38.81 29.96 14.66
CA PHE A 656 -38.25 29.75 16.00
C PHE A 656 -36.95 30.53 16.17
N SER A 657 -36.69 31.00 17.39
CA SER A 657 -35.41 31.60 17.78
C SER A 657 -34.75 30.72 18.82
N ILE A 658 -33.66 30.03 18.46
CA ILE A 658 -33.05 29.01 19.33
C ILE A 658 -31.60 29.40 19.62
N LEU A 659 -31.27 29.47 20.90
CA LEU A 659 -29.92 29.74 21.39
C LEU A 659 -29.38 28.52 22.13
N LEU A 660 -28.07 28.27 21.99
CA LEU A 660 -27.34 27.32 22.82
C LEU A 660 -26.54 28.10 23.87
N CYS A 661 -26.48 27.60 25.10
CA CYS A 661 -25.72 28.23 26.18
C CYS A 661 -24.98 27.18 27.00
N TRP A 662 -23.71 27.45 27.31
CA TRP A 662 -22.96 26.65 28.27
C TRP A 662 -23.32 27.03 29.71
N VAL A 663 -23.44 26.03 30.59
CA VAL A 663 -23.58 26.21 32.04
C VAL A 663 -22.56 25.34 32.80
N PRO A 664 -22.03 25.79 33.94
CA PRO A 664 -21.14 24.95 34.75
C PRO A 664 -21.90 23.82 35.43
N SER A 665 -21.37 22.59 35.36
CA SER A 665 -21.94 21.44 36.08
C SER A 665 -21.69 21.50 37.60
N HIS A 666 -22.64 20.98 38.39
CA HIS A 666 -22.56 20.80 39.85
C HIS A 666 -22.37 22.08 40.67
N VAL A 667 -22.96 23.19 40.23
CA VAL A 667 -22.95 24.46 40.98
C VAL A 667 -24.31 24.82 41.59
N GLY A 668 -25.31 23.93 41.50
CA GLY A 668 -26.64 24.15 42.08
C GLY A 668 -27.64 24.86 41.16
N ILE A 669 -27.38 24.96 39.85
CA ILE A 669 -28.37 25.46 38.89
C ILE A 669 -29.49 24.44 38.79
N SER A 670 -30.66 24.75 39.38
CA SER A 670 -31.75 23.79 39.59
C SER A 670 -32.13 23.00 38.32
N GLY A 671 -32.27 23.65 37.16
CA GLY A 671 -32.59 22.95 35.91
C GLY A 671 -31.51 21.96 35.45
N ASN A 672 -30.23 22.29 35.64
CA ASN A 672 -29.11 21.41 35.28
C ASN A 672 -29.03 20.22 36.25
N GLU A 673 -29.20 20.45 37.56
CA GLU A 673 -29.19 19.37 38.55
C GLU A 673 -30.37 18.39 38.33
N ILE A 674 -31.55 18.90 37.93
CA ILE A 674 -32.69 18.05 37.56
C ILE A 674 -32.36 17.22 36.32
N ALA A 675 -31.70 17.81 35.31
CA ALA A 675 -31.29 17.08 34.12
C ALA A 675 -30.29 15.98 34.45
N ASP A 676 -29.28 16.26 35.28
CA ASP A 676 -28.28 15.28 35.73
C ASP A 676 -28.90 14.11 36.51
N ILE A 677 -29.80 14.40 37.45
CA ILE A 677 -30.53 13.37 38.18
C ILE A 677 -31.42 12.55 37.24
N ALA A 678 -32.12 13.20 36.31
CA ALA A 678 -33.00 12.51 35.35
C ALA A 678 -32.20 11.62 34.38
N ALA A 679 -31.04 12.09 33.91
CA ALA A 679 -30.18 11.31 33.01
C ALA A 679 -29.63 10.06 33.72
N LYS A 680 -29.26 10.16 35.01
CA LYS A 680 -28.80 9.02 35.83
C LYS A 680 -29.90 8.00 36.10
N ASN A 681 -31.15 8.44 36.25
CA ASN A 681 -32.30 7.59 36.60
C ASN A 681 -33.13 7.13 35.38
N ALA A 682 -32.71 7.49 34.17
CA ALA A 682 -33.42 7.16 32.94
C ALA A 682 -33.67 5.66 32.82
N SER A 683 -34.91 5.27 32.55
CA SER A 683 -35.34 3.86 32.41
C SER A 683 -36.01 3.56 31.08
N ALA A 684 -36.53 4.56 30.38
CA ALA A 684 -37.20 4.38 29.09
C ALA A 684 -36.17 4.24 27.95
N VAL A 685 -36.29 3.22 27.11
CA VAL A 685 -35.40 3.03 25.95
C VAL A 685 -35.93 3.82 24.76
N LEU A 686 -35.13 4.75 24.22
CA LEU A 686 -35.53 5.54 23.05
C LEU A 686 -35.01 4.93 21.74
N ASP A 687 -33.73 4.61 21.67
CA ASP A 687 -33.08 4.23 20.42
C ASP A 687 -31.77 3.45 20.66
N ASN A 688 -31.59 2.36 19.91
CA ASN A 688 -30.40 1.50 19.94
C ASN A 688 -29.33 1.92 18.92
N SER A 689 -29.53 3.02 18.19
CA SER A 689 -28.59 3.46 17.17
C SER A 689 -27.30 4.05 17.76
N THR A 690 -26.17 3.58 17.26
CA THR A 690 -24.83 3.88 17.76
C THR A 690 -24.01 4.52 16.64
N PRO A 691 -23.37 5.67 16.87
CA PRO A 691 -22.41 6.24 15.93
C PRO A 691 -21.24 5.28 15.64
N LEU A 692 -20.70 5.31 14.41
CA LEU A 692 -19.64 4.40 13.98
C LEU A 692 -18.43 4.38 14.93
N GLN A 693 -17.99 5.54 15.42
CA GLN A 693 -16.81 5.63 16.29
C GLN A 693 -17.04 4.99 17.67
N ASP A 694 -18.23 5.20 18.24
CA ASP A 694 -18.64 4.56 19.49
C ASP A 694 -18.71 3.03 19.31
N PHE A 695 -19.28 2.58 18.20
CA PHE A 695 -19.35 1.15 17.91
C PHE A 695 -17.96 0.52 17.71
N LYS A 696 -17.02 1.20 17.04
CA LYS A 696 -15.62 0.75 16.95
C LYS A 696 -14.96 0.65 18.32
N ARG A 697 -15.18 1.63 19.19
CA ARG A 697 -14.69 1.56 20.58
C ARG A 697 -15.29 0.35 21.31
N TYR A 698 -16.57 0.09 21.13
CA TYR A 698 -17.27 -1.03 21.72
C TYR A 698 -16.72 -2.39 21.21
N ILE A 699 -16.47 -2.52 19.91
CA ILE A 699 -15.79 -3.68 19.30
C ILE A 699 -14.44 -3.92 19.99
N ASN A 700 -13.62 -2.88 20.16
CA ASN A 700 -12.31 -3.01 20.82
C ASN A 700 -12.43 -3.49 22.27
N LEU A 701 -13.43 -3.00 23.01
CA LEU A 701 -13.68 -3.43 24.39
C LEU A 701 -14.11 -4.90 24.46
N ALA A 702 -15.02 -5.34 23.57
CA ALA A 702 -15.45 -6.74 23.50
C ALA A 702 -14.30 -7.69 23.17
N LEU A 703 -13.46 -7.32 22.20
CA LEU A 703 -12.26 -8.08 21.83
C LEU A 703 -11.23 -8.11 22.95
N HIS A 704 -11.01 -6.98 23.64
CA HIS A 704 -10.10 -6.94 24.78
C HIS A 704 -10.60 -7.82 25.93
N SER A 705 -11.90 -7.79 26.22
CA SER A 705 -12.53 -8.69 27.21
C SER A 705 -12.35 -10.16 26.85
N ARG A 706 -12.52 -10.54 25.56
CA ARG A 706 -12.24 -11.91 25.11
C ARG A 706 -10.76 -12.28 25.28
N TRP A 707 -9.85 -11.38 24.95
CA TRP A 707 -8.42 -11.60 25.15
C TRP A 707 -8.07 -11.76 26.63
N GLU A 708 -8.65 -10.94 27.50
CA GLU A 708 -8.47 -11.05 28.95
C GLU A 708 -9.04 -12.36 29.50
N ASN A 709 -10.22 -12.80 29.04
CA ASN A 709 -10.78 -14.10 29.40
C ASN A 709 -9.91 -15.27 28.92
N HIS A 710 -9.34 -15.17 27.72
CA HIS A 710 -8.36 -16.14 27.24
C HIS A 710 -7.11 -16.14 28.12
N TRP A 711 -6.61 -14.97 28.53
CA TRP A 711 -5.50 -14.87 29.46
C TRP A 711 -5.86 -15.46 30.84
N ASN A 712 -7.11 -15.28 31.28
CA ASN A 712 -7.63 -15.82 32.55
C ASN A 712 -7.62 -17.34 32.57
N SER A 713 -7.79 -18.00 31.41
CA SER A 713 -7.73 -19.45 31.31
C SER A 713 -6.30 -20.02 31.24
N GLN A 714 -5.27 -19.19 31.08
CA GLN A 714 -3.86 -19.62 31.05
C GLN A 714 -3.28 -19.89 32.45
N SER A 715 -3.93 -20.76 33.23
CA SER A 715 -3.58 -21.03 34.65
C SER A 715 -2.15 -21.54 34.85
N MET A 716 -1.61 -22.29 33.90
CA MET A 716 -0.24 -22.83 33.96
C MET A 716 0.85 -21.86 33.48
N ASN A 717 0.48 -20.67 33.01
CA ASN A 717 1.44 -19.71 32.47
C ASN A 717 2.16 -18.95 33.60
N LYS A 718 3.50 -18.98 33.60
CA LYS A 718 4.32 -18.36 34.66
C LYS A 718 4.15 -16.84 34.74
N LEU A 719 3.95 -16.17 33.60
CA LEU A 719 3.71 -14.71 33.59
C LEU A 719 2.34 -14.37 34.18
N ARG A 720 1.36 -15.27 34.05
CA ARG A 720 -0.02 -15.04 34.51
C ARG A 720 -0.11 -14.84 36.02
N SER A 721 0.66 -15.59 36.80
CA SER A 721 0.70 -15.42 38.27
C SER A 721 1.30 -14.07 38.69
N ILE A 722 2.14 -13.45 37.85
CA ILE A 722 2.77 -12.15 38.10
C ILE A 722 1.89 -11.01 37.55
N LYS A 723 1.22 -11.25 36.42
CA LYS A 723 0.40 -10.29 35.67
C LYS A 723 -0.98 -10.89 35.38
N PRO A 724 -1.92 -10.80 36.33
CA PRO A 724 -3.26 -11.35 36.14
C PRO A 724 -4.10 -10.54 35.14
N VAL A 725 -3.79 -9.25 34.95
CA VAL A 725 -4.56 -8.34 34.09
C VAL A 725 -3.77 -7.98 32.82
N VAL A 726 -4.45 -7.88 31.68
CA VAL A 726 -3.84 -7.53 30.38
C VAL A 726 -3.63 -6.02 30.27
N GLU A 727 -2.67 -5.48 31.01
CA GLU A 727 -2.34 -4.04 31.00
C GLU A 727 -0.95 -3.74 30.40
N THR A 728 -0.61 -2.47 30.22
CA THR A 728 0.75 -2.06 29.83
C THR A 728 1.69 -2.05 31.03
N TRP A 729 2.94 -2.48 30.83
CA TRP A 729 3.98 -2.29 31.84
C TRP A 729 4.51 -0.84 31.83
N PRO A 730 4.93 -0.28 32.97
CA PRO A 730 5.65 0.99 32.99
C PRO A 730 6.98 0.88 32.24
N THR A 731 7.43 1.99 31.65
CA THR A 731 8.64 1.99 30.82
C THR A 731 9.88 1.94 31.70
N LEU A 732 10.71 0.91 31.53
CA LEU A 732 12.04 0.85 32.14
C LEU A 732 13.04 1.60 31.25
N THR A 733 13.85 2.48 31.84
CA THR A 733 14.82 3.31 31.12
C THR A 733 16.01 2.51 30.58
N ASN A 734 16.36 1.40 31.24
CA ASN A 734 17.50 0.55 30.87
C ASN A 734 17.05 -0.71 30.13
N ARG A 735 17.40 -0.81 28.85
CA ARG A 735 17.07 -1.95 27.97
C ARG A 735 17.60 -3.30 28.47
N LYS A 736 18.79 -3.33 29.07
CA LYS A 736 19.36 -4.56 29.64
C LYS A 736 18.54 -5.03 30.83
N ALA A 737 18.18 -4.11 31.73
CA ALA A 737 17.32 -4.41 32.86
C ALA A 737 15.93 -4.90 32.39
N ASP A 738 15.33 -4.20 31.44
CA ASP A 738 14.03 -4.54 30.83
C ASP A 738 14.02 -5.97 30.24
N THR A 739 15.07 -6.34 29.50
CA THR A 739 15.24 -7.68 28.94
C THR A 739 15.34 -8.75 30.03
N ILE A 740 16.14 -8.49 31.07
CA ILE A 740 16.33 -9.41 32.20
C ILE A 740 15.01 -9.61 32.95
N ILE A 741 14.31 -8.54 33.28
CA ILE A 741 13.02 -8.59 33.99
C ILE A 741 12.00 -9.39 33.17
N THR A 742 11.91 -9.17 31.87
CA THR A 742 10.97 -9.95 31.03
C THR A 742 11.30 -11.43 30.98
N ARG A 743 12.58 -11.80 30.86
CA ARG A 743 13.00 -13.21 30.91
C ARG A 743 12.65 -13.86 32.24
N LEU A 744 12.81 -13.13 33.35
CA LEU A 744 12.41 -13.59 34.68
C LEU A 744 10.89 -13.73 34.80
N ARG A 745 10.12 -12.74 34.33
CA ARG A 745 8.64 -12.74 34.35
C ARG A 745 8.04 -13.88 33.53
N VAL A 746 8.54 -14.09 32.32
CA VAL A 746 8.15 -15.23 31.46
C VAL A 746 8.67 -16.55 32.04
N GLY A 747 9.68 -16.51 32.90
CA GLY A 747 10.30 -17.67 33.53
C GLY A 747 11.27 -18.42 32.60
N HIS A 748 11.70 -17.79 31.50
CA HIS A 748 12.58 -18.36 30.49
C HIS A 748 13.93 -17.63 30.53
N THR A 749 14.95 -18.31 31.06
CA THR A 749 16.32 -17.82 31.17
C THR A 749 17.28 -18.78 30.46
N ARG A 750 18.52 -18.36 30.20
CA ARG A 750 19.54 -19.27 29.66
C ARG A 750 19.80 -20.44 30.61
N TYR A 751 19.77 -20.25 31.92
CA TYR A 751 19.92 -21.37 32.85
C TYR A 751 18.74 -22.34 32.77
N THR A 752 17.51 -21.83 32.89
CA THR A 752 16.33 -22.69 33.08
C THR A 752 15.84 -23.35 31.78
N HIS A 753 16.10 -22.78 30.59
CA HIS A 753 15.50 -23.25 29.32
C HIS A 753 16.49 -23.51 28.18
N ARG A 754 17.80 -23.29 28.37
CA ARG A 754 18.79 -23.63 27.31
C ARG A 754 18.79 -25.12 26.97
N HIS A 755 18.53 -25.97 27.95
CA HIS A 755 18.53 -27.42 27.74
C HIS A 755 17.52 -27.85 26.66
N LEU A 756 16.37 -27.16 26.53
CA LEU A 756 15.38 -27.41 25.47
C LEU A 756 15.90 -27.03 24.06
N LEU A 757 16.78 -26.02 23.97
CA LEU A 757 17.38 -25.61 22.70
C LEU A 757 18.55 -26.49 22.28
N MET A 758 19.25 -27.09 23.26
CA MET A 758 20.45 -27.90 23.04
C MET A 758 20.20 -29.42 23.14
N GLY A 759 18.99 -29.85 23.52
CA GLY A 759 18.69 -31.27 23.78
C GLY A 759 19.37 -31.83 25.02
N GLU A 760 19.74 -30.97 25.99
CA GLU A 760 20.42 -31.36 27.24
C GLU A 760 19.40 -31.71 28.33
N GLN A 761 19.87 -32.31 29.43
CA GLN A 761 19.03 -32.52 30.62
C GLN A 761 18.69 -31.21 31.33
N ALA A 762 17.49 -31.15 31.93
CA ALA A 762 17.07 -29.99 32.69
C ALA A 762 17.97 -29.77 33.92
N PRO A 763 18.37 -28.52 34.22
CA PRO A 763 19.18 -28.24 35.40
C PRO A 763 18.39 -28.58 36.68
N MET A 764 19.02 -29.34 37.58
CA MET A 764 18.44 -29.72 38.86
C MET A 764 19.07 -28.93 40.01
N CYS A 765 18.25 -28.58 41.00
CA CYS A 765 18.74 -28.03 42.26
C CYS A 765 19.38 -29.13 43.08
N THR A 766 20.67 -29.02 43.40
CA THR A 766 21.41 -30.04 44.17
C THR A 766 20.90 -30.20 45.60
N GLN A 767 20.32 -29.15 46.19
CA GLN A 767 19.79 -29.18 47.56
C GLN A 767 18.34 -29.68 47.63
N CYS A 768 17.49 -29.29 46.67
CA CYS A 768 16.05 -29.60 46.71
C CYS A 768 15.65 -30.77 45.81
N ASN A 769 16.56 -31.25 44.98
CA ASN A 769 16.33 -32.31 43.99
C ASN A 769 15.11 -32.06 43.08
N CYS A 770 14.86 -30.80 42.74
CA CYS A 770 13.80 -30.37 41.85
C CYS A 770 14.36 -29.66 40.61
N ILE A 771 13.57 -29.59 39.54
CA ILE A 771 13.94 -28.87 38.32
C ILE A 771 14.08 -27.39 38.64
N MET A 772 15.17 -26.77 38.19
CA MET A 772 15.42 -25.37 38.43
C MET A 772 14.43 -24.48 37.69
N SER A 773 13.73 -23.62 38.43
CA SER A 773 12.82 -22.62 37.90
C SER A 773 13.17 -21.21 38.41
N VAL A 774 12.70 -20.17 37.73
CA VAL A 774 12.91 -18.78 38.19
C VAL A 774 12.23 -18.57 39.55
N LEU A 775 11.03 -19.13 39.75
CA LEU A 775 10.33 -19.09 41.03
C LEU A 775 11.17 -19.75 42.13
N HIS A 776 11.75 -20.92 41.83
CA HIS A 776 12.59 -21.64 42.78
C HIS A 776 13.80 -20.80 43.21
N ILE A 777 14.50 -20.17 42.27
CA ILE A 777 15.67 -19.33 42.55
C ILE A 777 15.28 -18.09 43.37
N LEU A 778 14.19 -17.43 42.98
CA LEU A 778 13.81 -16.14 43.57
C LEU A 778 13.09 -16.25 44.91
N ALA A 779 12.34 -17.32 45.17
CA ALA A 779 11.43 -17.38 46.32
C ALA A 779 11.54 -18.66 47.17
N GLU A 780 11.91 -19.82 46.61
CA GLU A 780 11.71 -21.11 47.31
C GLU A 780 13.02 -21.76 47.81
N CYS A 781 14.10 -21.66 47.04
CA CYS A 781 15.31 -22.42 47.28
C CYS A 781 15.95 -22.04 48.63
N PRO A 782 16.16 -22.98 49.58
CA PRO A 782 16.75 -22.68 50.88
C PRO A 782 18.20 -22.16 50.77
N ASN A 783 18.94 -22.58 49.73
CA ASN A 783 20.32 -22.13 49.48
C ASN A 783 20.46 -20.61 49.42
N PHE A 784 19.44 -19.92 48.89
CA PHE A 784 19.47 -18.47 48.71
C PHE A 784 18.76 -17.71 49.84
N ASN A 785 18.30 -18.38 50.91
CA ASN A 785 17.47 -17.76 51.94
C ASN A 785 18.18 -16.64 52.71
N SER A 786 19.45 -16.84 53.08
CA SER A 786 20.25 -15.82 53.78
C SER A 786 20.43 -14.56 52.94
N LEU A 787 20.63 -14.71 51.64
CA LEU A 787 20.75 -13.59 50.70
C LEU A 787 19.40 -12.90 50.44
N ARG A 788 18.29 -13.65 50.40
CA ARG A 788 16.95 -13.05 50.33
C ARG A 788 16.66 -12.18 51.56
N LEU A 789 16.96 -12.68 52.77
CA LEU A 789 16.83 -11.89 54.00
C LEU A 789 17.68 -10.61 53.95
N ARG A 790 18.91 -10.70 53.42
CA ARG A 790 19.80 -9.53 53.29
C ARG A 790 19.27 -8.46 52.32
N TYR A 791 18.75 -8.85 51.16
CA TYR A 791 18.36 -7.90 50.10
C TYR A 791 16.89 -7.49 50.13
N PHE A 792 16.01 -8.37 50.61
CA PHE A 792 14.55 -8.19 50.59
C PHE A 792 13.94 -8.07 51.99
N GLN A 793 14.73 -8.26 53.05
CA GLN A 793 14.27 -8.20 54.45
C GLN A 793 13.12 -9.17 54.78
N SER A 794 12.92 -10.20 53.96
CA SER A 794 11.88 -11.23 54.13
C SER A 794 12.38 -12.59 53.65
N SER A 795 11.99 -13.65 54.36
CA SER A 795 12.22 -15.06 53.97
C SER A 795 11.13 -15.60 53.04
N SER A 796 9.94 -14.99 53.05
CA SER A 796 8.78 -15.38 52.23
C SER A 796 8.36 -14.20 51.36
N ILE A 797 8.94 -14.12 50.16
CA ILE A 797 8.63 -13.08 49.18
C ILE A 797 8.00 -13.70 47.93
N SER A 798 6.93 -13.08 47.43
CA SER A 798 6.25 -13.59 46.24
C SER A 798 6.95 -13.16 44.95
N SER A 799 6.71 -13.89 43.85
CA SER A 799 7.20 -13.48 42.53
C SER A 799 6.57 -12.16 42.07
N THR A 800 5.33 -11.87 42.50
CA THR A 800 4.65 -10.59 42.27
C THR A 800 5.34 -9.42 42.94
N ASP A 801 5.83 -9.57 44.17
CA ASP A 801 6.55 -8.51 44.89
C ASP A 801 7.88 -8.18 44.22
N LEU A 802 8.55 -9.20 43.66
CA LEU A 802 9.84 -9.05 43.01
C LEU A 802 9.74 -8.56 41.56
N LEU A 803 8.78 -9.09 40.79
CA LEU A 803 8.71 -8.96 39.33
C LEU A 803 7.43 -8.28 38.83
N GLY A 804 6.53 -7.83 39.71
CA GLY A 804 5.27 -7.18 39.37
C GLY A 804 5.43 -5.85 38.63
N LYS A 805 4.40 -5.00 38.68
CA LYS A 805 4.35 -3.73 37.91
C LYS A 805 5.59 -2.86 38.10
N ILE A 806 6.08 -2.78 39.33
CA ILE A 806 7.34 -2.13 39.67
C ILE A 806 8.25 -3.21 40.25
N PRO A 807 9.30 -3.66 39.52
CA PRO A 807 10.24 -4.64 40.04
C PRO A 807 10.97 -4.14 41.29
N HIS A 808 11.28 -5.04 42.22
CA HIS A 808 11.95 -4.68 43.47
C HIS A 808 13.33 -4.08 43.21
N VAL A 809 13.64 -2.95 43.87
CA VAL A 809 14.87 -2.17 43.65
C VAL A 809 16.17 -2.97 43.84
N HIS A 810 16.16 -3.93 44.77
CA HIS A 810 17.31 -4.79 45.07
C HIS A 810 17.33 -6.13 44.29
N LEU A 811 16.42 -6.35 43.35
CA LEU A 811 16.37 -7.60 42.59
C LEU A 811 17.64 -7.82 41.76
N LEU A 812 18.07 -6.84 40.96
CA LEU A 812 19.27 -7.02 40.12
C LEU A 812 20.57 -7.18 40.94
N PRO A 813 20.80 -6.42 42.03
CA PRO A 813 21.90 -6.69 42.97
C PRO A 813 21.86 -8.10 43.55
N PHE A 814 20.70 -8.58 44.01
CA PHE A 814 20.53 -9.94 44.52
C PHE A 814 20.94 -10.98 43.47
N LEU A 815 20.46 -10.86 42.22
CA LEU A 815 20.78 -11.78 41.13
C LEU A 815 22.28 -11.83 40.80
N LYS A 816 22.99 -10.71 40.96
CA LYS A 816 24.46 -10.67 40.81
C LYS A 816 25.15 -11.42 41.95
N SER A 817 24.67 -11.25 43.18
CA SER A 817 25.27 -11.88 44.37
C SER A 817 25.18 -13.41 44.37
N ILE A 818 24.12 -13.98 43.78
CA ILE A 818 23.94 -15.43 43.63
C ILE A 818 24.55 -15.98 42.34
N GLY A 819 25.24 -15.16 41.54
CA GLY A 819 25.82 -15.57 40.26
C GLY A 819 24.81 -15.89 39.15
N PHE A 820 23.52 -15.59 39.34
CA PHE A 820 22.46 -15.91 38.38
C PHE A 820 22.32 -14.87 37.26
N TYR A 821 22.68 -13.61 37.53
CA TYR A 821 22.59 -12.51 36.56
C TYR A 821 23.17 -12.78 35.16
N PRO A 822 24.38 -13.37 34.99
CA PRO A 822 24.92 -13.67 33.65
C PRO A 822 24.24 -14.88 32.97
N LEU A 823 23.41 -15.63 33.69
CA LEU A 823 22.70 -16.82 33.20
C LEU A 823 21.26 -16.52 32.76
N ILE A 824 20.86 -15.24 32.74
CA ILE A 824 19.56 -14.75 32.27
C ILE A 824 19.70 -14.26 30.83
#